data_AF-A0A975G8U0-F1
#
_entry.id   AF-A0A975G8U0-F1
#
_cell.length_a   1.000
_cell.length_b   1.000
_cell.length_c   1.000
_cell.angle_alpha   90.00
_cell.angle_beta   90.00
_cell.angle_gamma   90.00
#
_symmetry.space_group_name_H-M   'P 1'
#
loop_
_entity.id
_entity.type
_entity.pdbx_description
1 polymer ?
#
loop_
_entity_poly.entity_id
_entity_poly.type
_entity_poly.pdbx_seq_one_letter_code
_entity_poly.pdbx_strand_id
1 'polypeptide(L)'
;MATVSPAFAADVTLTATNAINTSSFNAALSWSNNQAPAAGNAYIVPTGLSLRTPADATTNFTFGGDSLTLNGSSLVYKGGTNINTITVNNFTWNGATINNASNSSTAFIIAGNQITVAGTGTSTVFANNATITLNAPVVGSSGTLVLSSNGSTSGRQVVLSGANTYTGNIQVNGLSGAVLTATTGKLAFALGTSGAYNTVSGTGTATPFAFNGIFTINLTGASTTVGTTYPLLVVNSMAATFGTTFAVQDWFQAGNVWVSPDGNYSFSTATGLLTVIPTDSDHDGLPDSWETAYFGNLDQTGTGDPDNDWCTNAEEFAASTNPNARNSFPDTDTDGLPDGWERHYFGSLASLPTDDPDGDYNTNLEEFTAQTDPASRLSFPDADTDQMADGWETHFFGSPASCEPGVDADGDLYSNLAEFTANTNPTNLYSSPDQDGDGLPDGWEIHYFGLANESLAQAIAHVDGTADSDGDGRSDLIEYHAGTNPKAADTAPPTLAYWRFEELTAGLVPYPQVAGAVKDVSGSGNDMITYADYTAPTYTTRAADWTVPNTRAMNRASLNFTAVAGNRYTCDNIYTPGTAPINTMVFSAYTVEASFRTTLTGTAQGIIGKGGNPTGATAPYQAPFTLKLNAANKVVAGMVDAAPAAHEVVSTRTISAGSWYSAAVTISADTLSLWLKAPGDNAYVLEGSTTISGAFPTTVANASWVIGQTEYNAAGNFTGFDSFTGDLDEIRISSRVLDASEFIATTRFTEGDSDGDGLPDAWETAYFGNLDQIPGGDYDRDGTDNLTEYRLGMIPNDGTSRFMALLSGGGIYWTSAAGFTFTVQRSTTLAAGSWQTIAVVAGEAGATFYMDPEPPAGKAFYRVILNP
;
A
#
# COMPACT_ATOMS: atom_id res chain seq x y z
N MET A 1 -73.44 32.47 -15.91
CA MET A 1 -73.92 31.54 -16.95
C MET A 1 -73.83 30.14 -16.38
N ALA A 2 -74.97 29.44 -16.31
CA ALA A 2 -75.00 28.04 -15.87
C ALA A 2 -74.22 27.17 -16.87
N THR A 3 -73.08 26.63 -16.44
CA THR A 3 -72.37 25.60 -17.19
C THR A 3 -73.12 24.29 -17.00
N VAL A 4 -73.74 23.84 -18.08
CA VAL A 4 -74.35 22.52 -18.22
C VAL A 4 -73.32 21.46 -17.82
N SER A 5 -73.64 20.64 -16.83
CA SER A 5 -72.87 19.44 -16.48
C SER A 5 -72.77 18.56 -17.73
N PRO A 6 -71.56 18.11 -18.16
CA PRO A 6 -71.47 17.19 -19.28
C PRO A 6 -72.26 15.93 -18.94
N ALA A 7 -73.02 15.43 -19.90
CA ALA A 7 -73.74 14.16 -19.77
C ALA A 7 -72.75 13.08 -19.33
N PHE A 8 -73.08 12.32 -18.28
CA PHE A 8 -72.29 11.15 -17.88
C PHE A 8 -72.12 10.26 -19.10
N ALA A 9 -70.86 10.03 -19.49
CA ALA A 9 -70.52 9.06 -20.52
C ALA A 9 -71.09 7.70 -20.10
N ALA A 10 -71.76 6.98 -21.00
CA ALA A 10 -72.33 5.68 -20.63
C ALA A 10 -71.20 4.68 -20.35
N ASP A 11 -71.33 3.92 -19.26
CA ASP A 11 -70.38 2.87 -18.92
C ASP A 11 -70.51 1.71 -19.92
N VAL A 12 -69.43 1.42 -20.62
CA VAL A 12 -69.32 0.31 -21.57
C VAL A 12 -68.29 -0.67 -21.04
N THR A 13 -68.73 -1.90 -20.76
CA THR A 13 -67.93 -2.89 -20.05
C THR A 13 -67.46 -4.00 -20.98
N LEU A 14 -66.20 -4.42 -20.86
CA LEU A 14 -65.69 -5.60 -21.56
C LEU A 14 -66.30 -6.87 -20.93
N THR A 15 -66.94 -7.70 -21.73
CA THR A 15 -67.68 -8.89 -21.27
C THR A 15 -66.88 -10.19 -21.40
N ALA A 16 -65.82 -10.21 -22.23
CA ALA A 16 -64.95 -11.38 -22.40
C ALA A 16 -63.56 -10.98 -22.90
N THR A 17 -62.54 -11.78 -22.55
CA THR A 17 -61.20 -11.65 -23.14
C THR A 17 -61.20 -12.16 -24.58
N ASN A 18 -60.81 -11.30 -25.51
CA ASN A 18 -60.76 -11.66 -26.92
C ASN A 18 -59.64 -12.64 -27.25
N ALA A 19 -59.84 -13.44 -28.31
CA ALA A 19 -58.88 -14.41 -28.81
C ALA A 19 -57.54 -13.76 -29.19
N ILE A 20 -56.47 -14.55 -29.12
CA ILE A 20 -55.14 -14.18 -29.64
C ILE A 20 -55.33 -13.76 -31.11
N ASN A 21 -54.71 -12.64 -31.52
CA ASN A 21 -54.83 -11.96 -32.83
C ASN A 21 -56.04 -11.02 -33.03
N THR A 22 -56.98 -10.92 -32.09
CA THR A 22 -58.08 -9.92 -32.17
C THR A 22 -57.82 -8.72 -31.24
N SER A 23 -58.49 -7.59 -31.50
CA SER A 23 -58.33 -6.33 -30.76
C SER A 23 -59.66 -5.90 -30.17
N SER A 24 -59.70 -5.58 -28.87
CA SER A 24 -60.83 -4.88 -28.24
C SER A 24 -60.52 -3.40 -27.99
N PHE A 25 -59.30 -2.95 -28.32
CA PHE A 25 -58.89 -1.56 -28.20
C PHE A 25 -59.52 -0.64 -29.25
N ASN A 26 -59.83 -1.16 -30.44
CA ASN A 26 -60.38 -0.39 -31.57
C ASN A 26 -61.47 -1.13 -32.36
N ALA A 27 -61.95 -2.28 -31.88
CA ALA A 27 -63.02 -3.03 -32.52
C ALA A 27 -64.21 -3.23 -31.58
N ALA A 28 -65.37 -3.54 -32.15
CA ALA A 28 -66.63 -3.74 -31.45
C ALA A 28 -66.71 -5.03 -30.60
N LEU A 29 -65.67 -5.85 -30.64
CA LEU A 29 -65.68 -7.19 -30.07
C LEU A 29 -65.71 -7.14 -28.54
N SER A 30 -66.64 -7.86 -27.93
CA SER A 30 -66.76 -8.09 -26.49
C SER A 30 -67.08 -6.85 -25.63
N TRP A 31 -67.46 -5.72 -26.21
CA TRP A 31 -68.02 -4.59 -25.47
C TRP A 31 -69.53 -4.76 -25.27
N SER A 32 -70.06 -4.35 -24.11
CA SER A 32 -71.49 -4.50 -23.76
C SER A 32 -72.47 -3.83 -24.73
N ASN A 33 -72.01 -2.81 -25.47
CA ASN A 33 -72.80 -2.10 -26.49
C ASN A 33 -72.57 -2.63 -27.92
N ASN A 34 -71.70 -3.62 -28.11
CA ASN A 34 -71.30 -4.17 -29.40
C ASN A 34 -70.82 -3.11 -30.42
N GLN A 35 -70.23 -2.00 -29.95
CA GLN A 35 -69.66 -0.95 -30.79
C GLN A 35 -68.16 -0.80 -30.50
N ALA A 36 -67.40 -0.36 -31.50
CA ALA A 36 -65.99 -0.04 -31.30
C ALA A 36 -65.86 1.15 -30.32
N PRO A 37 -64.75 1.24 -29.56
CA PRO A 37 -64.50 2.38 -28.69
C PRO A 37 -64.63 3.72 -29.41
N ALA A 38 -65.50 4.59 -28.90
CA ALA A 38 -65.81 5.89 -29.48
C ALA A 38 -66.18 6.91 -28.39
N ALA A 39 -66.01 8.19 -28.71
CA ALA A 39 -66.23 9.31 -27.80
C ALA A 39 -67.67 9.31 -27.24
N GLY A 40 -67.85 9.87 -26.04
CA GLY A 40 -69.12 9.89 -25.31
C GLY A 40 -69.37 8.68 -24.40
N ASN A 41 -68.40 7.75 -24.27
CA ASN A 41 -68.52 6.57 -23.43
C ASN A 41 -67.28 6.37 -22.53
N ALA A 42 -67.51 5.85 -21.33
CA ALA A 42 -66.48 5.44 -20.39
C ALA A 42 -66.29 3.93 -20.47
N TYR A 43 -65.09 3.46 -20.78
CA TYR A 43 -64.83 2.04 -21.00
C TYR A 43 -64.19 1.39 -19.78
N ILE A 44 -64.74 0.28 -19.34
CA ILE A 44 -64.31 -0.44 -18.13
C ILE A 44 -63.93 -1.87 -18.50
N VAL A 45 -62.76 -2.32 -18.06
CA VAL A 45 -62.28 -3.69 -18.20
C VAL A 45 -62.29 -4.36 -16.81
N PRO A 46 -63.30 -5.21 -16.52
CA PRO A 46 -63.44 -5.90 -15.25
C PRO A 46 -62.30 -6.87 -14.94
N THR A 47 -62.24 -7.27 -13.66
CA THR A 47 -61.22 -8.15 -13.10
C THR A 47 -61.10 -9.47 -13.85
N GLY A 48 -59.86 -9.90 -14.07
CA GLY A 48 -59.55 -11.15 -14.78
C GLY A 48 -59.66 -11.10 -16.30
N LEU A 49 -60.08 -9.97 -16.89
CA LEU A 49 -60.12 -9.81 -18.35
C LEU A 49 -58.86 -9.13 -18.91
N SER A 50 -58.59 -9.33 -20.20
CA SER A 50 -57.49 -8.68 -20.91
C SER A 50 -57.98 -7.89 -22.12
N LEU A 51 -57.74 -6.58 -22.11
CA LEU A 51 -57.85 -5.70 -23.26
C LEU A 51 -56.62 -5.90 -24.16
N ARG A 52 -56.86 -6.17 -25.44
CA ARG A 52 -55.78 -6.40 -26.41
C ARG A 52 -55.69 -5.25 -27.40
N THR A 53 -54.48 -4.73 -27.61
CA THR A 53 -54.21 -3.70 -28.64
C THR A 53 -54.43 -4.26 -30.05
N PRO A 54 -54.43 -3.40 -31.10
CA PRO A 54 -54.32 -3.86 -32.48
C PRO A 54 -53.02 -4.62 -32.74
N ALA A 55 -52.94 -5.33 -33.86
CA ALA A 55 -51.68 -5.88 -34.35
C ALA A 55 -50.75 -4.76 -34.81
N ASP A 56 -49.46 -5.07 -34.97
CA ASP A 56 -48.44 -4.11 -35.37
C ASP A 56 -48.81 -3.34 -36.64
N ALA A 57 -48.65 -2.02 -36.59
CA ALA A 57 -48.84 -1.14 -37.72
C ALA A 57 -47.68 -0.14 -37.79
N THR A 58 -47.57 0.58 -38.91
CA THR A 58 -46.65 1.71 -39.07
C THR A 58 -47.18 3.01 -38.47
N THR A 59 -48.37 2.99 -37.87
CA THR A 59 -49.05 4.16 -37.31
C THR A 59 -49.41 3.94 -35.84
N ASN A 60 -49.34 5.01 -35.04
CA ASN A 60 -49.77 5.03 -33.65
C ASN A 60 -51.27 4.73 -33.48
N PHE A 61 -51.65 4.25 -32.30
CA PHE A 61 -53.04 3.89 -31.97
C PHE A 61 -53.59 4.82 -30.90
N THR A 62 -54.80 5.36 -31.11
CA THR A 62 -55.51 6.17 -30.12
C THR A 62 -56.78 5.44 -29.69
N PHE A 63 -57.01 5.32 -28.38
CA PHE A 63 -58.24 4.77 -27.85
C PHE A 63 -59.40 5.73 -28.12
N GLY A 64 -60.48 5.22 -28.72
CA GLY A 64 -61.58 6.09 -29.17
C GLY A 64 -62.51 6.57 -28.07
N GLY A 65 -62.50 5.96 -26.88
CA GLY A 65 -63.36 6.33 -25.75
C GLY A 65 -62.87 7.53 -24.94
N ASP A 66 -63.78 8.13 -24.16
CA ASP A 66 -63.46 9.30 -23.33
C ASP A 66 -62.55 8.93 -22.14
N SER A 67 -62.72 7.72 -21.61
CA SER A 67 -61.87 7.15 -20.57
C SER A 67 -61.74 5.63 -20.70
N LEU A 68 -60.64 5.10 -20.16
CA LEU A 68 -60.42 3.66 -20.03
C LEU A 68 -60.02 3.34 -18.59
N THR A 69 -60.72 2.40 -17.96
CA THR A 69 -60.43 1.93 -16.60
C THR A 69 -60.13 0.44 -16.62
N LEU A 70 -58.98 0.04 -16.09
CA LEU A 70 -58.63 -1.36 -15.83
C LEU A 70 -58.80 -1.66 -14.34
N ASN A 71 -59.74 -2.53 -13.98
CA ASN A 71 -59.99 -2.98 -12.61
C ASN A 71 -59.50 -4.42 -12.44
N GLY A 72 -58.35 -4.66 -11.82
CA GLY A 72 -57.85 -6.03 -11.60
C GLY A 72 -57.61 -6.81 -12.90
N SER A 73 -57.34 -6.09 -13.99
CA SER A 73 -57.36 -6.59 -15.36
C SER A 73 -56.07 -6.26 -16.10
N SER A 74 -55.99 -6.51 -17.41
CA SER A 74 -54.74 -6.28 -18.13
C SER A 74 -54.90 -5.59 -19.48
N LEU A 75 -53.95 -4.72 -19.83
CA LEU A 75 -53.73 -4.28 -21.19
C LEU A 75 -52.53 -5.06 -21.76
N VAL A 76 -52.77 -5.77 -22.86
CA VAL A 76 -51.74 -6.59 -23.52
C VAL A 76 -51.38 -5.95 -24.85
N TYR A 77 -50.14 -5.46 -24.95
CA TYR A 77 -49.58 -4.99 -26.21
C TYR A 77 -49.20 -6.19 -27.09
N LYS A 78 -49.64 -6.16 -28.34
CA LYS A 78 -49.43 -7.22 -29.34
C LYS A 78 -48.57 -6.79 -30.54
N GLY A 79 -47.64 -5.86 -30.34
CA GLY A 79 -46.83 -5.29 -31.42
C GLY A 79 -45.87 -6.29 -32.08
N GLY A 80 -45.24 -5.81 -33.15
CA GLY A 80 -44.36 -6.55 -34.06
C GLY A 80 -43.02 -5.83 -34.18
N THR A 81 -42.56 -5.46 -35.36
CA THR A 81 -41.24 -4.82 -35.55
C THR A 81 -41.26 -3.29 -35.37
N ASN A 82 -42.44 -2.65 -35.29
CA ASN A 82 -42.54 -1.19 -35.18
C ASN A 82 -42.72 -0.71 -33.73
N ILE A 83 -42.07 0.41 -33.39
CA ILE A 83 -42.31 1.13 -32.14
C ILE A 83 -43.58 1.96 -32.32
N ASN A 84 -44.65 1.59 -31.61
CA ASN A 84 -45.92 2.30 -31.67
C ASN A 84 -46.21 3.06 -30.37
N THR A 85 -46.87 4.20 -30.50
CA THR A 85 -47.48 4.92 -29.38
C THR A 85 -48.94 4.50 -29.22
N ILE A 86 -49.31 4.11 -28.01
CA ILE A 86 -50.68 3.84 -27.57
C ILE A 86 -51.16 5.05 -26.78
N THR A 87 -52.07 5.83 -27.34
CA THR A 87 -52.62 7.03 -26.70
C THR A 87 -53.95 6.70 -26.01
N VAL A 88 -54.01 6.95 -24.70
CA VAL A 88 -55.23 6.87 -23.88
C VAL A 88 -55.30 8.14 -23.04
N ASN A 89 -56.20 9.07 -23.38
CA ASN A 89 -56.21 10.40 -22.78
C ASN A 89 -56.52 10.39 -21.28
N ASN A 90 -57.55 9.64 -20.86
CA ASN A 90 -57.95 9.49 -19.46
C ASN A 90 -57.86 8.01 -19.04
N PHE A 91 -56.69 7.59 -18.57
CA PHE A 91 -56.42 6.18 -18.26
C PHE A 91 -56.39 5.95 -16.74
N THR A 92 -57.15 4.99 -16.24
CA THR A 92 -57.16 4.60 -14.81
C THR A 92 -56.70 3.16 -14.62
N TRP A 93 -55.71 2.94 -13.75
CA TRP A 93 -55.20 1.63 -13.35
C TRP A 93 -55.55 1.35 -11.90
N ASN A 94 -56.43 0.39 -11.68
CA ASN A 94 -56.81 -0.05 -10.34
C ASN A 94 -56.47 -1.54 -10.18
N GLY A 95 -55.27 -1.82 -9.67
CA GLY A 95 -54.77 -3.19 -9.50
C GLY A 95 -54.54 -3.92 -10.82
N ALA A 96 -54.19 -3.20 -11.88
CA ALA A 96 -54.13 -3.72 -13.25
C ALA A 96 -52.71 -3.91 -13.78
N THR A 97 -52.55 -4.75 -14.81
CA THR A 97 -51.25 -5.05 -15.43
C THR A 97 -51.18 -4.57 -16.87
N ILE A 98 -50.16 -3.80 -17.21
CA ILE A 98 -49.75 -3.59 -18.60
C ILE A 98 -48.62 -4.54 -18.91
N ASN A 99 -48.76 -5.29 -19.99
CA ASN A 99 -47.79 -6.31 -20.37
C ASN A 99 -47.37 -6.12 -21.83
N ASN A 100 -46.06 -5.99 -22.05
CA ASN A 100 -45.48 -6.13 -23.38
C ASN A 100 -45.35 -7.62 -23.76
N ALA A 101 -46.45 -8.22 -24.21
CA ALA A 101 -46.48 -9.62 -24.62
C ALA A 101 -46.21 -9.81 -26.14
N SER A 102 -45.52 -8.86 -26.80
CA SER A 102 -45.10 -9.02 -28.19
C SER A 102 -44.19 -10.24 -28.36
N ASN A 103 -44.22 -10.88 -29.52
CA ASN A 103 -43.26 -11.94 -29.87
C ASN A 103 -41.95 -11.37 -30.46
N SER A 104 -41.78 -10.05 -30.41
CA SER A 104 -40.60 -9.29 -30.85
C SER A 104 -40.00 -8.52 -29.66
N SER A 105 -38.69 -8.24 -29.70
CA SER A 105 -38.00 -7.38 -28.72
C SER A 105 -38.26 -5.89 -28.94
N THR A 106 -39.47 -5.51 -29.37
CA THR A 106 -39.80 -4.13 -29.79
C THR A 106 -40.46 -3.34 -28.68
N ALA A 107 -39.92 -2.14 -28.42
CA ALA A 107 -40.45 -1.22 -27.43
C ALA A 107 -41.79 -0.60 -27.85
N PHE A 108 -42.56 -0.08 -26.88
CA PHE A 108 -43.72 0.75 -27.18
C PHE A 108 -43.91 1.86 -26.15
N ILE A 109 -44.67 2.89 -26.54
CA ILE A 109 -44.90 4.09 -25.75
C ILE A 109 -46.36 4.17 -25.34
N ILE A 110 -46.65 4.52 -24.09
CA ILE A 110 -47.98 4.89 -23.61
C ILE A 110 -48.03 6.41 -23.46
N ALA A 111 -48.97 7.05 -24.15
CA ALA A 111 -49.18 8.50 -24.13
C ALA A 111 -50.63 8.84 -23.78
N GLY A 112 -50.91 10.12 -23.53
CA GLY A 112 -52.20 10.62 -23.07
C GLY A 112 -52.04 11.83 -22.17
N ASN A 113 -53.13 12.32 -21.59
CA ASN A 113 -53.09 13.46 -20.68
C ASN A 113 -52.55 13.04 -19.31
N GLN A 114 -53.02 11.89 -18.77
CA GLN A 114 -52.52 11.32 -17.53
C GLN A 114 -52.86 9.83 -17.40
N ILE A 115 -52.08 9.13 -16.59
CA ILE A 115 -52.34 7.79 -16.08
C ILE A 115 -52.61 7.91 -14.58
N THR A 116 -53.82 7.55 -14.15
CA THR A 116 -54.21 7.58 -12.74
C THR A 116 -54.06 6.19 -12.14
N VAL A 117 -53.11 6.02 -11.22
CA VAL A 117 -53.04 4.82 -10.37
C VAL A 117 -54.04 5.01 -9.23
N ALA A 118 -55.00 4.10 -9.14
CA ALA A 118 -56.14 4.19 -8.24
C ALA A 118 -56.30 2.91 -7.41
N GLY A 119 -57.07 3.01 -6.34
CA GLY A 119 -57.31 1.91 -5.41
C GLY A 119 -56.12 1.61 -4.52
N THR A 120 -56.24 0.58 -3.68
CA THR A 120 -55.21 0.17 -2.71
C THR A 120 -54.41 -1.05 -3.17
N GLY A 121 -54.68 -1.56 -4.36
CA GLY A 121 -54.02 -2.75 -4.92
C GLY A 121 -52.70 -2.42 -5.63
N THR A 122 -52.12 -3.44 -6.24
CA THR A 122 -50.86 -3.34 -7.00
C THR A 122 -51.15 -3.19 -8.49
N SER A 123 -50.76 -2.05 -9.07
CA SER A 123 -50.78 -1.83 -10.52
C SER A 123 -49.38 -2.09 -11.08
N THR A 124 -49.26 -2.93 -12.11
CA THR A 124 -47.98 -3.41 -12.63
C THR A 124 -47.75 -2.98 -14.08
N VAL A 125 -46.57 -2.45 -14.38
CA VAL A 125 -46.05 -2.33 -15.73
C VAL A 125 -44.97 -3.38 -15.93
N PHE A 126 -45.22 -4.32 -16.82
CA PHE A 126 -44.35 -5.47 -17.06
C PHE A 126 -43.73 -5.39 -18.45
N ALA A 127 -42.49 -4.88 -18.50
CA ALA A 127 -41.58 -4.88 -19.64
C ALA A 127 -41.07 -6.31 -19.92
N ASN A 128 -42.01 -7.17 -20.33
CA ASN A 128 -41.77 -8.60 -20.49
C ASN A 128 -40.84 -8.90 -21.67
N ASN A 129 -41.15 -8.43 -22.88
CA ASN A 129 -40.33 -8.73 -24.06
C ASN A 129 -39.45 -7.56 -24.53
N ALA A 130 -39.79 -6.31 -24.19
CA ALA A 130 -39.01 -5.11 -24.49
C ALA A 130 -39.44 -3.91 -23.63
N THR A 131 -38.74 -2.79 -23.78
CA THR A 131 -38.98 -1.54 -23.05
C THR A 131 -40.41 -1.00 -23.20
N ILE A 132 -40.97 -0.50 -22.11
CA ILE A 132 -42.24 0.25 -22.08
C ILE A 132 -41.93 1.66 -21.60
N THR A 133 -42.24 2.67 -22.42
CA THR A 133 -42.09 4.07 -22.03
C THR A 133 -43.44 4.67 -21.66
N LEU A 134 -43.59 5.12 -20.41
CA LEU A 134 -44.73 5.91 -19.95
C LEU A 134 -44.43 7.38 -20.19
N ASN A 135 -44.97 7.92 -21.29
CA ASN A 135 -44.83 9.32 -21.65
C ASN A 135 -45.94 10.20 -21.06
N ALA A 136 -47.11 9.62 -20.80
CA ALA A 136 -48.15 10.30 -20.03
C ALA A 136 -47.73 10.42 -18.55
N PRO A 137 -47.97 11.57 -17.89
CA PRO A 137 -47.75 11.73 -16.45
C PRO A 137 -48.52 10.67 -15.64
N VAL A 138 -47.80 9.97 -14.76
CA VAL A 138 -48.42 9.08 -13.77
C VAL A 138 -48.80 9.89 -12.52
N VAL A 139 -50.05 9.75 -12.08
CA VAL A 139 -50.64 10.50 -10.96
C VAL A 139 -51.42 9.58 -10.03
N GLY A 140 -51.75 10.08 -8.84
CA GLY A 140 -52.45 9.35 -7.78
C GLY A 140 -51.65 9.31 -6.48
N SER A 141 -52.24 8.80 -5.41
CA SER A 141 -51.62 8.77 -4.07
C SER A 141 -51.87 7.46 -3.31
N SER A 142 -52.50 6.46 -3.94
CA SER A 142 -52.88 5.22 -3.29
C SER A 142 -52.43 4.00 -4.09
N GLY A 143 -52.17 2.90 -3.37
CA GLY A 143 -51.72 1.64 -3.96
C GLY A 143 -50.22 1.59 -4.20
N THR A 144 -49.78 0.51 -4.85
CA THR A 144 -48.37 0.30 -5.21
C THR A 144 -48.25 0.23 -6.73
N LEU A 145 -47.32 1.00 -7.30
CA LEU A 145 -46.93 0.91 -8.70
C LEU A 145 -45.69 0.01 -8.83
N VAL A 146 -45.84 -1.14 -9.45
CA VAL A 146 -44.73 -2.07 -9.72
C VAL A 146 -44.22 -1.85 -11.14
N LEU A 147 -42.93 -1.55 -11.26
CA LEU A 147 -42.21 -1.46 -12.52
C LEU A 147 -41.34 -2.72 -12.65
N SER A 148 -41.70 -3.62 -13.55
CA SER A 148 -41.05 -4.93 -13.64
C SER A 148 -40.52 -5.20 -15.05
N SER A 149 -39.35 -5.83 -15.12
CA SER A 149 -38.75 -6.35 -16.35
C SER A 149 -38.50 -7.86 -16.25
N ASN A 150 -38.60 -8.57 -17.38
CA ASN A 150 -38.32 -10.01 -17.45
C ASN A 150 -36.91 -10.28 -18.01
N GLY A 151 -36.03 -10.91 -17.21
CA GLY A 151 -34.78 -11.54 -17.67
C GLY A 151 -33.46 -10.77 -17.38
N SER A 152 -32.35 -11.47 -17.58
CA SER A 152 -30.94 -11.09 -17.29
C SER A 152 -30.18 -10.41 -18.43
N THR A 153 -30.90 -9.88 -19.42
CA THR A 153 -30.35 -9.26 -20.63
C THR A 153 -30.60 -7.76 -20.63
N SER A 154 -29.55 -6.95 -20.78
CA SER A 154 -29.65 -5.49 -20.93
C SER A 154 -30.64 -5.10 -22.04
N GLY A 155 -31.54 -4.15 -21.75
CA GLY A 155 -32.40 -3.51 -22.75
C GLY A 155 -33.92 -3.66 -22.56
N ARG A 156 -34.39 -4.28 -21.47
CA ARG A 156 -35.83 -4.38 -21.12
C ARG A 156 -36.15 -3.51 -19.92
N GLN A 157 -36.68 -2.30 -20.14
CA GLN A 157 -36.86 -1.33 -19.06
C GLN A 157 -38.28 -0.78 -18.98
N VAL A 158 -38.66 -0.26 -17.82
CA VAL A 158 -39.83 0.63 -17.72
C VAL A 158 -39.32 2.07 -17.62
N VAL A 159 -39.61 2.89 -18.61
CA VAL A 159 -39.11 4.26 -18.66
C VAL A 159 -40.24 5.21 -18.26
N LEU A 160 -40.00 6.02 -17.23
CA LEU A 160 -40.90 7.11 -16.85
C LEU A 160 -40.37 8.41 -17.48
N SER A 161 -41.05 8.92 -18.50
CA SER A 161 -40.61 10.15 -19.19
C SER A 161 -41.54 11.35 -18.95
N GLY A 162 -42.75 11.13 -18.45
CA GLY A 162 -43.68 12.20 -18.08
C GLY A 162 -43.30 12.92 -16.77
N ALA A 163 -43.94 14.07 -16.51
CA ALA A 163 -43.84 14.78 -15.23
C ALA A 163 -44.73 14.11 -14.17
N ASN A 164 -44.27 12.99 -13.62
CA ASN A 164 -45.08 12.19 -12.70
C ASN A 164 -45.23 12.90 -11.34
N THR A 165 -46.46 12.89 -10.84
CA THR A 165 -46.84 13.45 -9.52
C THR A 165 -47.46 12.37 -8.62
N TYR A 166 -47.26 11.11 -8.99
CA TYR A 166 -47.67 9.97 -8.18
C TYR A 166 -46.94 9.95 -6.84
N THR A 167 -47.70 9.93 -5.75
CA THR A 167 -47.22 9.97 -4.35
C THR A 167 -47.62 8.70 -3.60
N GLY A 168 -47.85 7.59 -4.31
CA GLY A 168 -47.92 6.25 -3.72
C GLY A 168 -46.57 5.52 -3.83
N ASN A 169 -46.50 4.31 -3.29
CA ASN A 169 -45.26 3.54 -3.29
C ASN A 169 -44.92 3.03 -4.70
N ILE A 170 -43.64 3.07 -5.05
CA ILE A 170 -43.09 2.52 -6.29
C ILE A 170 -42.16 1.37 -5.93
N GLN A 171 -42.32 0.24 -6.61
CA GLN A 171 -41.46 -0.93 -6.46
C GLN A 171 -40.89 -1.33 -7.82
N VAL A 172 -39.58 -1.60 -7.88
CA VAL A 172 -38.88 -1.94 -9.12
C VAL A 172 -38.29 -3.34 -9.06
N ASN A 173 -38.68 -4.20 -10.01
CA ASN A 173 -38.30 -5.62 -10.03
C ASN A 173 -37.58 -5.99 -11.34
N GLY A 174 -36.39 -6.61 -11.24
CA GLY A 174 -35.64 -7.15 -12.39
C GLY A 174 -34.35 -6.38 -12.75
N LEU A 175 -33.43 -7.03 -13.49
CA LEU A 175 -32.04 -6.58 -13.72
C LEU A 175 -31.87 -5.39 -14.66
N SER A 176 -32.85 -5.08 -15.51
CA SER A 176 -32.81 -3.94 -16.43
C SER A 176 -33.64 -2.75 -15.97
N GLY A 177 -34.32 -2.86 -14.83
CA GLY A 177 -34.75 -1.69 -14.06
C GLY A 177 -35.75 -0.73 -14.70
N ALA A 178 -36.05 0.35 -13.97
CA ALA A 178 -36.78 1.50 -14.46
C ALA A 178 -35.84 2.72 -14.62
N VAL A 179 -36.10 3.59 -15.60
CA VAL A 179 -35.28 4.78 -15.86
C VAL A 179 -36.16 6.02 -15.86
N LEU A 180 -35.72 7.06 -15.14
CA LEU A 180 -36.24 8.42 -15.26
C LEU A 180 -35.41 9.16 -16.32
N THR A 181 -36.04 9.78 -17.33
CA THR A 181 -35.32 10.42 -18.45
C THR A 181 -34.93 11.88 -18.21
N ALA A 182 -33.93 12.33 -18.98
CA ALA A 182 -33.13 13.55 -18.79
C ALA A 182 -33.81 14.92 -18.93
N THR A 183 -35.06 15.02 -19.42
CA THR A 183 -35.61 16.33 -19.84
C THR A 183 -37.00 16.66 -19.32
N THR A 184 -37.81 15.65 -18.96
CA THR A 184 -39.21 15.85 -18.54
C THR A 184 -39.63 14.92 -17.40
N GLY A 185 -38.80 13.94 -17.05
CA GLY A 185 -39.07 12.99 -16.00
C GLY A 185 -39.09 13.68 -14.63
N LYS A 186 -40.23 13.63 -13.95
CA LYS A 186 -40.34 14.02 -12.53
C LYS A 186 -40.79 12.84 -11.67
N LEU A 187 -40.34 12.82 -10.42
CA LEU A 187 -40.89 11.98 -9.36
C LEU A 187 -41.23 12.84 -8.15
N ALA A 188 -42.36 12.56 -7.51
CA ALA A 188 -42.86 13.31 -6.37
C ALA A 188 -42.78 12.48 -5.09
N PHE A 189 -42.29 13.12 -4.04
CA PHE A 189 -42.28 12.61 -2.68
C PHE A 189 -43.13 13.55 -1.83
N ALA A 190 -44.13 13.00 -1.16
CA ALA A 190 -44.92 13.72 -0.18
C ALA A 190 -44.58 13.19 1.20
N LEU A 191 -44.14 14.09 2.07
CA LEU A 191 -43.91 13.79 3.48
C LEU A 191 -45.17 14.11 4.29
N GLY A 192 -45.29 13.42 5.41
CA GLY A 192 -46.31 13.65 6.44
C GLY A 192 -45.74 13.28 7.80
N THR A 193 -46.60 13.12 8.81
CA THR A 193 -46.18 12.62 10.14
C THR A 193 -45.45 11.28 10.03
N SER A 194 -44.58 10.93 10.99
CA SER A 194 -43.78 9.69 10.99
C SER A 194 -44.53 8.46 10.44
N GLY A 195 -44.09 7.94 9.30
CA GLY A 195 -44.68 6.79 8.60
C GLY A 195 -45.64 7.13 7.44
N ALA A 196 -45.95 8.40 7.21
CA ALA A 196 -46.82 8.86 6.10
C ALA A 196 -45.98 9.49 4.98
N TYR A 197 -45.24 8.66 4.25
CA TYR A 197 -44.45 9.08 3.09
C TYR A 197 -44.46 7.97 2.03
N ASN A 198 -44.18 8.34 0.78
CA ASN A 198 -43.98 7.36 -0.28
C ASN A 198 -42.52 7.02 -0.48
N THR A 199 -42.28 5.77 -0.87
CA THR A 199 -40.93 5.24 -1.11
C THR A 199 -40.78 4.70 -2.53
N VAL A 200 -39.56 4.77 -3.04
CA VAL A 200 -39.11 3.91 -4.14
C VAL A 200 -38.30 2.77 -3.55
N SER A 201 -38.68 1.53 -3.87
CA SER A 201 -38.04 0.29 -3.41
C SER A 201 -37.69 -0.62 -4.59
N GLY A 202 -36.81 -1.61 -4.40
CA GLY A 202 -36.42 -2.53 -5.45
C GLY A 202 -36.18 -3.95 -4.96
N THR A 203 -36.20 -4.93 -5.87
CA THR A 203 -35.77 -6.30 -5.58
C THR A 203 -34.82 -6.76 -6.69
N GLY A 204 -33.51 -6.66 -6.48
CA GLY A 204 -32.47 -7.11 -7.43
C GLY A 204 -31.11 -6.43 -7.21
N THR A 205 -30.02 -7.13 -7.51
CA THR A 205 -28.63 -6.70 -7.20
C THR A 205 -27.90 -5.95 -8.32
N ALA A 206 -28.44 -5.89 -9.55
CA ALA A 206 -27.84 -5.12 -10.64
C ALA A 206 -28.63 -3.84 -10.89
N THR A 207 -27.99 -2.67 -10.71
CA THR A 207 -28.50 -1.28 -10.86
C THR A 207 -29.92 -1.15 -11.43
N PRO A 208 -30.99 -1.46 -10.65
CA PRO A 208 -32.35 -1.48 -11.17
C PRO A 208 -32.97 -0.09 -11.36
N PHE A 209 -32.31 1.02 -10.98
CA PHE A 209 -32.86 2.35 -11.19
C PHE A 209 -31.82 3.38 -11.59
N ALA A 210 -32.08 4.11 -12.69
CA ALA A 210 -31.30 5.27 -13.08
C ALA A 210 -32.16 6.54 -13.01
N PHE A 211 -31.77 7.48 -12.15
CA PHE A 211 -32.40 8.77 -11.97
C PHE A 211 -31.68 9.84 -12.80
N ASN A 212 -32.26 10.23 -13.94
CA ASN A 212 -31.76 11.35 -14.75
C ASN A 212 -32.74 12.54 -14.76
N GLY A 213 -33.77 12.56 -13.91
CA GLY A 213 -34.79 13.61 -13.89
C GLY A 213 -34.88 14.32 -12.53
N ILE A 214 -35.99 15.01 -12.30
CA ILE A 214 -36.15 15.91 -11.15
C ILE A 214 -36.96 15.22 -10.05
N PHE A 215 -36.46 15.29 -8.81
CA PHE A 215 -37.23 14.97 -7.61
C PHE A 215 -37.94 16.20 -7.08
N THR A 216 -39.20 16.03 -6.70
CA THR A 216 -39.98 17.08 -6.03
C THR A 216 -40.35 16.58 -4.64
N ILE A 217 -39.84 17.23 -3.61
CA ILE A 217 -40.04 16.81 -2.22
C ILE A 217 -40.96 17.83 -1.55
N ASN A 218 -42.18 17.41 -1.23
CA ASN A 218 -43.12 18.22 -0.47
C ASN A 218 -42.90 17.96 1.03
N LEU A 219 -42.29 18.94 1.71
CA LEU A 219 -41.98 18.90 3.14
C LEU A 219 -43.19 19.24 4.04
N THR A 220 -44.38 19.50 3.47
CA THR A 220 -45.57 19.88 4.24
C THR A 220 -45.96 18.77 5.23
N GLY A 221 -45.79 19.02 6.52
CA GLY A 221 -46.12 18.05 7.57
C GLY A 221 -44.99 17.09 7.92
N ALA A 222 -43.78 17.29 7.37
CA ALA A 222 -42.57 16.61 7.84
C ALA A 222 -42.23 17.02 9.29
N SER A 223 -41.64 16.09 10.04
CA SER A 223 -40.99 16.35 11.34
C SER A 223 -39.91 17.42 11.21
N THR A 224 -39.82 18.29 12.21
CA THR A 224 -38.74 19.26 12.41
C THR A 224 -37.75 18.81 13.49
N THR A 225 -37.84 17.56 13.95
CA THR A 225 -36.93 17.02 14.98
C THR A 225 -35.63 16.56 14.32
N VAL A 226 -34.51 17.20 14.65
CA VAL A 226 -33.17 16.87 14.15
C VAL A 226 -32.87 15.38 14.34
N GLY A 227 -32.28 14.77 13.31
CA GLY A 227 -31.99 13.33 13.25
C GLY A 227 -33.15 12.46 12.77
N THR A 228 -34.35 13.02 12.56
CA THR A 228 -35.45 12.25 11.93
C THR A 228 -35.08 11.92 10.47
N THR A 229 -35.19 10.65 10.08
CA THR A 229 -34.85 10.20 8.71
C THR A 229 -36.07 9.65 7.95
N TYR A 230 -36.14 9.93 6.65
CA TYR A 230 -37.12 9.40 5.71
C TYR A 230 -36.40 8.65 4.58
N PRO A 231 -36.56 7.32 4.47
CA PRO A 231 -35.96 6.53 3.38
C PRO A 231 -36.77 6.70 2.09
N LEU A 232 -36.55 7.81 1.38
CA LEU A 232 -37.21 8.08 0.09
C LEU A 232 -36.84 6.99 -0.93
N LEU A 233 -35.59 6.55 -0.87
CA LEU A 233 -35.07 5.43 -1.66
C LEU A 233 -34.58 4.34 -0.71
N VAL A 234 -35.09 3.13 -0.89
CA VAL A 234 -34.73 1.96 -0.06
C VAL A 234 -33.51 1.25 -0.67
N VAL A 235 -32.33 1.85 -0.53
CA VAL A 235 -31.07 1.45 -1.20
C VAL A 235 -30.48 0.12 -0.74
N ASN A 236 -30.82 -0.37 0.45
CA ASN A 236 -30.42 -1.71 0.90
C ASN A 236 -31.06 -2.85 0.07
N SER A 237 -32.06 -2.53 -0.74
CA SER A 237 -32.76 -3.48 -1.61
C SER A 237 -32.57 -3.18 -3.12
N MET A 238 -31.87 -2.09 -3.46
CA MET A 238 -31.66 -1.63 -4.84
C MET A 238 -30.31 -0.92 -5.03
N ALA A 239 -29.68 -1.10 -6.19
CA ALA A 239 -28.62 -0.21 -6.65
C ALA A 239 -29.20 0.94 -7.51
N ALA A 240 -29.12 2.18 -7.03
CA ALA A 240 -29.56 3.37 -7.76
C ALA A 240 -28.35 4.11 -8.36
N THR A 241 -28.50 4.63 -9.58
CA THR A 241 -27.54 5.56 -10.18
C THR A 241 -28.19 6.91 -10.41
N PHE A 242 -27.42 7.99 -10.21
CA PHE A 242 -27.86 9.37 -10.43
C PHE A 242 -27.03 9.95 -11.56
N GLY A 243 -27.69 10.34 -12.65
CA GLY A 243 -27.02 10.93 -13.81
C GLY A 243 -26.81 12.44 -13.65
N THR A 244 -26.08 13.02 -14.61
CA THR A 244 -25.72 14.45 -14.59
C THR A 244 -26.91 15.41 -14.71
N THR A 245 -28.08 14.91 -15.13
CA THR A 245 -29.32 15.69 -15.23
C THR A 245 -30.26 15.47 -14.04
N PHE A 246 -29.84 14.70 -13.03
CA PHE A 246 -30.56 14.57 -11.78
C PHE A 246 -30.54 15.90 -11.01
N ALA A 247 -31.68 16.26 -10.43
CA ALA A 247 -31.76 17.38 -9.50
C ALA A 247 -32.88 17.17 -8.48
N VAL A 248 -32.71 17.73 -7.28
CA VAL A 248 -33.83 17.95 -6.35
C VAL A 248 -34.34 19.37 -6.60
N GLN A 249 -35.64 19.49 -6.89
CA GLN A 249 -36.22 20.75 -7.32
C GLN A 249 -36.09 21.80 -6.22
N ASP A 250 -35.52 22.95 -6.56
CA ASP A 250 -35.35 24.12 -5.70
C ASP A 250 -34.38 23.90 -4.52
N TRP A 251 -33.51 22.88 -4.54
CA TRP A 251 -32.56 22.57 -3.46
C TRP A 251 -31.12 22.87 -3.88
N PHE A 252 -30.24 23.14 -2.91
CA PHE A 252 -28.81 23.38 -3.11
C PHE A 252 -28.04 22.07 -3.13
N GLN A 253 -27.06 21.92 -4.03
CA GLN A 253 -26.26 20.70 -4.16
C GLN A 253 -24.84 20.91 -3.64
N ALA A 254 -24.41 20.06 -2.69
CA ALA A 254 -23.04 19.93 -2.22
C ALA A 254 -22.59 18.48 -2.39
N GLY A 255 -21.87 18.18 -3.48
CA GLY A 255 -21.46 16.82 -3.84
C GLY A 255 -22.64 15.86 -4.01
N ASN A 256 -22.72 14.83 -3.16
CA ASN A 256 -23.81 13.84 -3.12
C ASN A 256 -24.98 14.22 -2.20
N VAL A 257 -24.93 15.41 -1.61
CA VAL A 257 -25.91 15.90 -0.65
C VAL A 257 -26.68 17.06 -1.27
N TRP A 258 -27.99 17.09 -1.02
CA TRP A 258 -28.88 18.18 -1.40
C TRP A 258 -29.50 18.78 -0.13
N VAL A 259 -29.42 20.10 0.04
CA VAL A 259 -29.95 20.80 1.22
C VAL A 259 -31.16 21.65 0.83
N SER A 260 -32.18 21.64 1.68
CA SER A 260 -33.40 22.42 1.46
C SER A 260 -33.14 23.93 1.59
N PRO A 261 -33.93 24.80 0.93
CA PRO A 261 -33.71 26.25 0.97
C PRO A 261 -33.72 26.94 2.34
N ASP A 262 -34.25 26.25 3.35
CA ASP A 262 -34.34 26.70 4.73
C ASP A 262 -33.28 26.05 5.63
N GLY A 263 -32.33 25.30 5.06
CA GLY A 263 -31.24 24.68 5.81
C GLY A 263 -31.63 23.51 6.72
N ASN A 264 -32.90 23.10 6.75
CA ASN A 264 -33.39 22.17 7.79
C ASN A 264 -33.38 20.70 7.39
N TYR A 265 -33.20 20.41 6.10
CA TYR A 265 -33.29 19.05 5.57
C TYR A 265 -32.17 18.77 4.58
N SER A 266 -31.64 17.54 4.64
CA SER A 266 -30.57 17.05 3.77
C SER A 266 -30.95 15.72 3.13
N PHE A 267 -30.88 15.64 1.79
CA PHE A 267 -31.08 14.42 1.02
C PHE A 267 -29.74 13.92 0.46
N SER A 268 -29.36 12.69 0.80
CA SER A 268 -28.13 12.05 0.32
C SER A 268 -28.44 11.07 -0.81
N THR A 269 -27.84 11.28 -1.98
CA THR A 269 -27.94 10.32 -3.11
C THR A 269 -27.18 9.02 -2.82
N ALA A 270 -26.16 9.06 -1.96
CA ALA A 270 -25.38 7.88 -1.57
C ALA A 270 -26.20 6.90 -0.71
N THR A 271 -27.03 7.44 0.19
CA THR A 271 -27.82 6.62 1.13
C THR A 271 -29.31 6.54 0.77
N GLY A 272 -29.81 7.44 -0.08
CA GLY A 272 -31.23 7.55 -0.40
C GLY A 272 -32.09 8.10 0.74
N LEU A 273 -31.47 8.59 1.81
CA LEU A 273 -32.13 9.11 2.99
C LEU A 273 -32.30 10.62 2.88
N LEU A 274 -33.48 11.08 3.30
CA LEU A 274 -33.72 12.47 3.67
C LEU A 274 -33.65 12.58 5.20
N THR A 275 -32.82 13.46 5.73
CA THR A 275 -32.61 13.65 7.17
C THR A 275 -32.94 15.08 7.57
N VAL A 276 -33.57 15.26 8.73
CA VAL A 276 -33.68 16.57 9.37
C VAL A 276 -32.35 16.91 10.01
N ILE A 277 -31.73 18.00 9.59
CA ILE A 277 -30.42 18.46 10.07
C ILE A 277 -30.59 19.70 10.96
N PRO A 278 -29.58 20.08 11.76
CA PRO A 278 -29.50 21.44 12.30
C PRO A 278 -29.62 22.46 11.15
N THR A 279 -30.25 23.61 11.43
CA THR A 279 -30.39 24.69 10.45
C THR A 279 -29.01 25.19 10.01
N ASP A 280 -28.81 25.24 8.70
CA ASP A 280 -27.64 25.74 7.98
C ASP A 280 -28.15 26.67 6.87
N SER A 281 -28.30 27.96 7.19
CA SER A 281 -29.05 28.95 6.39
C SER A 281 -28.30 29.43 5.15
N ASP A 282 -26.97 29.44 5.18
CA ASP A 282 -26.10 29.85 4.08
C ASP A 282 -25.51 28.67 3.31
N HIS A 283 -25.77 27.44 3.76
CA HIS A 283 -25.52 26.16 3.09
C HIS A 283 -24.03 25.85 2.90
N ASP A 284 -23.23 26.20 3.90
CA ASP A 284 -21.79 26.01 3.87
C ASP A 284 -21.34 24.72 4.60
N GLY A 285 -22.29 24.02 5.23
CA GLY A 285 -22.08 22.77 5.97
C GLY A 285 -21.88 22.97 7.48
N LEU A 286 -21.92 24.20 7.97
CA LEU A 286 -21.87 24.53 9.39
C LEU A 286 -23.29 24.83 9.92
N PRO A 287 -23.64 24.39 11.13
CA PRO A 287 -24.92 24.79 11.71
C PRO A 287 -24.92 26.25 12.19
N ASP A 288 -26.00 26.99 11.91
CA ASP A 288 -26.19 28.39 12.35
C ASP A 288 -25.93 28.56 13.86
N SER A 289 -26.37 27.57 14.65
CA SER A 289 -26.22 27.60 16.11
C SER A 289 -24.76 27.44 16.57
N TRP A 290 -23.96 26.71 15.81
CA TRP A 290 -22.53 26.53 16.07
C TRP A 290 -21.76 27.78 15.67
N GLU A 291 -22.02 28.31 14.47
CA GLU A 291 -21.40 29.54 14.00
C GLU A 291 -21.75 30.74 14.88
N THR A 292 -23.01 30.87 15.30
CA THR A 292 -23.42 31.93 16.23
C THR A 292 -22.75 31.78 17.60
N ALA A 293 -22.45 30.54 18.03
CA ALA A 293 -21.78 30.30 19.32
C ALA A 293 -20.29 30.70 19.29
N TYR A 294 -19.61 30.45 18.17
CA TYR A 294 -18.17 30.69 18.04
C TYR A 294 -17.83 32.05 17.39
N PHE A 295 -18.58 32.49 16.38
CA PHE A 295 -18.30 33.70 15.59
C PHE A 295 -19.33 34.82 15.79
N GLY A 296 -20.53 34.49 16.26
CA GLY A 296 -21.61 35.45 16.50
C GLY A 296 -22.33 35.97 15.24
N ASN A 297 -22.03 35.38 14.08
CA ASN A 297 -22.63 35.62 12.77
C ASN A 297 -22.48 34.36 11.90
N LEU A 298 -22.95 34.41 10.65
CA LEU A 298 -22.91 33.31 9.67
C LEU A 298 -21.97 33.66 8.49
N ASP A 299 -20.94 34.48 8.72
CA ASP A 299 -20.05 34.94 7.63
C ASP A 299 -18.83 34.00 7.46
N GLN A 300 -18.56 33.12 8.43
CA GLN A 300 -17.50 32.13 8.33
C GLN A 300 -17.94 30.99 7.42
N THR A 301 -16.98 30.37 6.73
CA THR A 301 -17.28 29.23 5.86
C THR A 301 -16.75 27.93 6.47
N GLY A 302 -17.31 26.79 6.09
CA GLY A 302 -16.77 25.46 6.46
C GLY A 302 -15.29 25.26 6.11
N THR A 303 -14.75 26.00 5.13
CA THR A 303 -13.34 25.97 4.74
C THR A 303 -12.47 27.07 5.39
N GLY A 304 -13.04 27.90 6.26
CA GLY A 304 -12.29 28.93 6.97
C GLY A 304 -11.39 28.32 8.05
N ASP A 305 -10.32 29.03 8.39
CA ASP A 305 -9.37 28.72 9.48
C ASP A 305 -9.08 30.05 10.23
N PRO A 306 -9.93 30.43 11.20
CA PRO A 306 -9.86 31.74 11.84
C PRO A 306 -8.69 31.90 12.83
N ASP A 307 -8.21 30.82 13.43
CA ASP A 307 -7.14 30.81 14.44
C ASP A 307 -5.78 30.34 13.92
N ASN A 308 -5.70 29.95 12.64
CA ASN A 308 -4.49 29.59 11.90
C ASN A 308 -3.77 28.41 12.54
N ASP A 309 -4.53 27.37 12.84
CA ASP A 309 -4.05 26.09 13.34
C ASP A 309 -3.99 24.99 12.26
N TRP A 310 -4.28 25.37 11.02
CA TRP A 310 -4.31 24.50 9.83
C TRP A 310 -5.51 23.56 9.75
N CYS A 311 -6.48 23.68 10.67
CA CYS A 311 -7.74 22.96 10.61
C CYS A 311 -8.85 23.87 10.09
N THR A 312 -9.73 23.31 9.28
CA THR A 312 -10.90 24.05 8.78
C THR A 312 -12.04 24.00 9.78
N ASN A 313 -12.90 25.02 9.80
CA ASN A 313 -14.10 25.09 10.64
C ASN A 313 -14.96 23.80 10.56
N ALA A 314 -15.06 23.18 9.37
CA ALA A 314 -15.81 21.94 9.18
C ALA A 314 -15.16 20.73 9.88
N GLU A 315 -13.83 20.66 9.90
CA GLU A 315 -13.07 19.62 10.60
C GLU A 315 -13.19 19.79 12.11
N GLU A 316 -13.09 21.02 12.58
CA GLU A 316 -13.26 21.36 13.98
C GLU A 316 -14.68 21.13 14.49
N PHE A 317 -15.69 21.47 13.68
CA PHE A 317 -17.08 21.14 13.98
C PHE A 317 -17.26 19.62 14.14
N ALA A 318 -16.66 18.82 13.25
CA ALA A 318 -16.72 17.36 13.33
C ALA A 318 -15.98 16.81 14.56
N ALA A 319 -14.85 17.40 14.95
CA ALA A 319 -14.05 17.02 16.11
C ALA A 319 -14.54 17.63 17.44
N SER A 320 -15.53 18.53 17.40
CA SER A 320 -16.01 19.30 18.56
C SER A 320 -14.92 20.16 19.23
N THR A 321 -14.00 20.70 18.44
CA THR A 321 -12.96 21.63 18.89
C THR A 321 -13.42 23.09 18.74
N ASN A 322 -12.61 24.03 19.21
CA ASN A 322 -12.92 25.45 19.23
C ASN A 322 -12.20 26.20 18.09
N PRO A 323 -12.93 26.68 17.07
CA PRO A 323 -12.39 27.30 15.84
C PRO A 323 -11.85 28.72 16.00
N ASN A 324 -11.58 29.14 17.24
CA ASN A 324 -10.97 30.42 17.56
C ASN A 324 -9.82 30.25 18.56
N ALA A 325 -9.35 29.02 18.78
CA ALA A 325 -8.30 28.68 19.71
C ALA A 325 -7.32 27.68 19.09
N ARG A 326 -6.18 28.18 18.61
CA ARG A 326 -5.08 27.41 18.00
C ARG A 326 -4.53 26.24 18.82
N ASN A 327 -4.83 26.17 20.11
CA ASN A 327 -4.45 25.06 20.99
C ASN A 327 -5.59 24.04 21.22
N SER A 328 -6.62 24.12 20.39
CA SER A 328 -7.80 23.27 20.41
C SER A 328 -8.04 22.74 18.99
N PHE A 329 -7.28 21.73 18.60
CA PHE A 329 -7.29 21.17 17.26
C PHE A 329 -7.76 19.71 17.25
N PRO A 330 -8.30 19.23 16.12
CA PRO A 330 -8.44 17.81 15.83
C PRO A 330 -7.08 17.09 15.84
N ASP A 331 -7.03 15.96 16.52
CA ASP A 331 -5.89 15.04 16.63
C ASP A 331 -6.47 13.61 16.64
N THR A 332 -6.58 13.01 15.45
CA THR A 332 -7.35 11.79 15.21
C THR A 332 -6.61 10.55 15.70
N ASP A 333 -5.29 10.52 15.60
CA ASP A 333 -4.44 9.40 16.04
C ASP A 333 -3.81 9.62 17.43
N THR A 334 -4.06 10.77 18.04
CA THR A 334 -3.81 11.09 19.46
C THR A 334 -2.34 11.09 19.84
N ASP A 335 -1.47 11.46 18.92
CA ASP A 335 -0.03 11.53 19.15
C ASP A 335 0.44 12.92 19.63
N GLY A 336 -0.45 13.92 19.60
CA GLY A 336 -0.18 15.28 20.04
C GLY A 336 0.16 16.26 18.91
N LEU A 337 0.20 15.82 17.65
CA LEU A 337 0.25 16.68 16.48
C LEU A 337 -1.16 16.99 15.95
N PRO A 338 -1.42 18.21 15.42
CA PRO A 338 -2.71 18.49 14.80
C PRO A 338 -2.87 17.83 13.43
N ASP A 339 -4.06 17.25 13.16
CA ASP A 339 -4.39 16.63 11.88
C ASP A 339 -4.18 17.58 10.68
N GLY A 340 -4.45 18.88 10.89
CA GLY A 340 -4.25 19.93 9.88
C GLY A 340 -2.78 20.19 9.58
N TRP A 341 -1.95 20.24 10.63
CA TRP A 341 -0.51 20.49 10.53
C TRP A 341 0.18 19.32 9.82
N GLU A 342 -0.11 18.08 10.21
CA GLU A 342 0.49 16.91 9.57
C GLU A 342 0.10 16.78 8.10
N ARG A 343 -1.17 17.05 7.75
CA ARG A 343 -1.60 17.04 6.34
C ARG A 343 -0.96 18.17 5.53
N HIS A 344 -0.67 19.31 6.15
CA HIS A 344 0.02 20.41 5.48
C HIS A 344 1.44 20.01 5.07
N TYR A 345 2.22 19.44 6.01
CA TYR A 345 3.64 19.14 5.78
C TYR A 345 3.88 17.75 5.15
N PHE A 346 3.11 16.73 5.54
CA PHE A 346 3.36 15.33 5.16
C PHE A 346 2.27 14.73 4.27
N GLY A 347 1.07 15.31 4.27
CA GLY A 347 -0.07 14.79 3.52
C GLY A 347 -0.72 13.54 4.12
N SER A 348 -0.33 13.14 5.33
CA SER A 348 -0.89 12.00 6.08
C SER A 348 -0.75 12.18 7.59
N LEU A 349 -1.58 11.48 8.35
CA LEU A 349 -1.56 11.37 9.82
C LEU A 349 -0.69 10.17 10.24
N ALA A 350 0.57 10.16 9.84
CA ALA A 350 1.44 8.99 10.05
C ALA A 350 2.83 9.35 10.51
N SER A 351 3.16 10.65 10.47
CA SER A 351 4.43 11.16 10.94
C SER A 351 4.36 11.27 12.45
N LEU A 352 5.33 10.72 13.15
CA LEU A 352 5.31 10.71 14.61
C LEU A 352 5.82 12.05 15.15
N PRO A 353 5.46 12.42 16.40
CA PRO A 353 5.97 13.64 17.05
C PRO A 353 7.48 13.62 17.28
N THR A 354 8.10 12.44 17.21
CA THR A 354 9.53 12.19 17.38
C THR A 354 10.31 12.10 16.07
N ASP A 355 9.64 12.13 14.92
CA ASP A 355 10.32 12.08 13.63
C ASP A 355 11.04 13.42 13.36
N ASP A 356 12.13 13.35 12.60
CA ASP A 356 12.91 14.48 12.08
C ASP A 356 13.04 14.30 10.55
N PRO A 357 12.07 14.81 9.77
CA PRO A 357 12.00 14.53 8.33
C PRO A 357 13.05 15.25 7.49
N ASP A 358 13.58 16.38 7.96
CA ASP A 358 14.54 17.21 7.21
C ASP A 358 16.00 17.09 7.69
N GLY A 359 16.21 16.40 8.81
CA GLY A 359 17.51 16.02 9.34
C GLY A 359 18.22 17.16 10.06
N ASP A 360 17.49 18.10 10.64
CA ASP A 360 18.05 19.22 11.40
C ASP A 360 18.15 18.98 12.92
N TYR A 361 17.82 17.75 13.35
CA TYR A 361 17.85 17.24 14.72
C TYR A 361 16.73 17.76 15.63
N ASN A 362 15.75 18.51 15.12
CA ASN A 362 14.53 18.82 15.86
C ASN A 362 13.42 17.83 15.49
N THR A 363 12.59 17.47 16.47
CA THR A 363 11.45 16.61 16.19
C THR A 363 10.24 17.42 15.71
N ASN A 364 9.33 16.77 14.98
CA ASN A 364 8.05 17.35 14.57
C ASN A 364 7.31 18.08 15.70
N LEU A 365 7.35 17.55 16.93
CA LEU A 365 6.71 18.18 18.09
C LEU A 365 7.40 19.49 18.50
N GLU A 366 8.73 19.52 18.49
CA GLU A 366 9.53 20.70 18.80
C GLU A 366 9.26 21.79 17.77
N GLU A 367 9.19 21.42 16.50
CA GLU A 367 8.92 22.32 15.40
C GLU A 367 7.48 22.84 15.38
N PHE A 368 6.50 21.98 15.62
CA PHE A 368 5.11 22.40 15.80
C PHE A 368 4.97 23.43 16.93
N THR A 369 5.69 23.20 18.04
CA THR A 369 5.71 24.11 19.20
C THR A 369 6.39 25.43 18.87
N ALA A 370 7.48 25.40 18.10
CA ALA A 370 8.25 26.57 17.67
C ALA A 370 7.65 27.30 16.45
N GLN A 371 6.67 26.71 15.77
CA GLN A 371 6.08 27.17 14.51
C GLN A 371 7.09 27.24 13.35
N THR A 372 7.94 26.23 13.28
CA THR A 372 8.94 26.07 12.21
C THR A 372 8.47 25.05 11.17
N ASP A 373 9.29 24.78 10.14
CA ASP A 373 8.89 24.01 8.96
C ASP A 373 9.62 22.66 9.01
N PRO A 374 8.94 21.56 9.36
CA PRO A 374 9.54 20.22 9.54
C PRO A 374 10.02 19.54 8.28
N ALA A 375 9.88 20.22 7.14
CA ALA A 375 10.44 19.79 5.87
C ALA A 375 11.61 20.68 5.42
N SER A 376 12.07 21.61 6.26
CA SER A 376 13.13 22.55 5.94
C SER A 376 14.10 22.80 7.09
N ARG A 377 15.26 22.15 6.99
CA ARG A 377 16.46 22.38 7.83
C ARG A 377 17.00 23.82 7.91
N LEU A 378 16.41 24.77 7.19
CA LEU A 378 16.71 26.20 7.25
C LEU A 378 15.69 26.97 8.11
N SER A 379 14.72 26.26 8.67
CA SER A 379 13.63 26.76 9.49
C SER A 379 13.55 25.87 10.72
N PHE A 380 14.31 26.23 11.74
CA PHE A 380 14.51 25.44 12.95
C PHE A 380 14.20 26.25 14.21
N PRO A 381 13.86 25.60 15.33
CA PRO A 381 13.92 26.19 16.66
C PRO A 381 15.33 26.71 16.97
N ASP A 382 15.42 27.96 17.45
CA ASP A 382 16.67 28.66 17.81
C ASP A 382 16.36 29.50 19.07
N ALA A 383 16.44 28.87 20.24
CA ALA A 383 15.98 29.46 21.50
C ALA A 383 16.93 30.53 22.04
N ASP A 384 18.23 30.43 21.77
CA ASP A 384 19.24 31.39 22.21
C ASP A 384 19.71 32.36 21.12
N THR A 385 19.12 32.26 19.92
CA THR A 385 19.17 33.23 18.82
C THR A 385 20.54 33.39 18.17
N ASP A 386 21.30 32.30 18.12
CA ASP A 386 22.67 32.29 17.64
C ASP A 386 22.82 31.79 16.19
N GLN A 387 21.69 31.47 15.55
CA GLN A 387 21.54 30.97 14.17
C GLN A 387 21.97 29.50 13.99
N MET A 388 22.09 28.73 15.07
CA MET A 388 22.14 27.27 15.03
C MET A 388 20.80 26.68 15.52
N ALA A 389 20.55 25.43 15.16
CA ALA A 389 19.33 24.74 15.55
C ALA A 389 19.47 24.13 16.95
N ASP A 390 18.47 24.33 17.82
CA ASP A 390 18.48 23.84 19.20
C ASP A 390 18.73 22.32 19.27
N GLY A 391 18.08 21.55 18.37
CA GLY A 391 18.25 20.11 18.23
C GLY A 391 19.68 19.71 17.85
N TRP A 392 20.29 20.43 16.91
CA TRP A 392 21.66 20.17 16.46
C TRP A 392 22.67 20.42 17.58
N GLU A 393 22.50 21.52 18.31
CA GLU A 393 23.38 21.86 19.43
C GLU A 393 23.20 20.88 20.60
N THR A 394 21.97 20.47 20.87
CA THR A 394 21.69 19.45 21.88
C THR A 394 22.30 18.10 21.49
N HIS A 395 22.28 17.74 20.22
CA HIS A 395 22.88 16.50 19.72
C HIS A 395 24.40 16.44 19.94
N PHE A 396 25.14 17.52 19.60
CA PHE A 396 26.61 17.53 19.66
C PHE A 396 27.19 18.01 21.00
N PHE A 397 26.50 18.92 21.70
CA PHE A 397 27.02 19.58 22.91
C PHE A 397 26.15 19.35 24.16
N GLY A 398 24.95 18.77 24.00
CA GLY A 398 24.04 18.42 25.09
C GLY A 398 23.13 19.56 25.57
N SER A 399 23.28 20.76 25.02
CA SER A 399 22.41 21.93 25.26
C SER A 399 22.73 23.05 24.26
N PRO A 400 21.73 23.85 23.81
CA PRO A 400 21.95 25.04 22.97
C PRO A 400 22.99 25.99 23.57
N ALA A 401 22.75 26.41 24.82
CA ALA A 401 23.64 27.32 25.56
C ALA A 401 25.09 26.83 25.83
N SER A 402 25.47 25.63 25.41
CA SER A 402 26.84 25.09 25.55
C SER A 402 27.64 25.09 24.24
N CYS A 403 26.97 25.33 23.10
CA CYS A 403 27.59 25.53 21.81
C CYS A 403 27.84 27.03 21.62
N GLU A 404 29.04 27.43 21.20
CA GLU A 404 29.32 28.83 20.85
C GLU A 404 29.66 28.88 19.36
N PRO A 405 28.97 29.68 18.53
CA PRO A 405 28.99 29.55 17.07
C PRO A 405 30.37 29.79 16.45
N GLY A 406 31.23 30.56 17.12
CA GLY A 406 32.58 30.91 16.65
C GLY A 406 33.70 30.01 17.18
N VAL A 407 33.39 28.97 17.97
CA VAL A 407 34.38 28.03 18.51
C VAL A 407 34.63 26.93 17.48
N ASP A 408 35.90 26.53 17.36
CA ASP A 408 36.35 25.34 16.64
C ASP A 408 36.57 24.25 17.70
N ALA A 409 35.63 23.31 17.79
CA ALA A 409 35.54 22.38 18.91
C ALA A 409 36.44 21.14 18.75
N ASP A 410 36.72 20.69 17.53
CA ASP A 410 37.55 19.52 17.24
C ASP A 410 38.95 19.85 16.67
N GLY A 411 39.19 21.12 16.35
CA GLY A 411 40.48 21.65 15.93
C GLY A 411 40.75 21.53 14.43
N ASP A 412 39.72 21.39 13.60
CA ASP A 412 39.81 21.26 12.15
C ASP A 412 39.78 22.59 11.40
N LEU A 413 39.83 23.72 12.12
CA LEU A 413 39.77 25.10 11.62
C LEU A 413 38.40 25.57 11.11
N TYR A 414 37.34 24.75 11.24
CA TYR A 414 35.97 25.19 11.09
C TYR A 414 35.36 25.55 12.44
N SER A 415 34.50 26.59 12.43
CA SER A 415 33.73 26.94 13.63
C SER A 415 32.41 26.18 13.63
N ASN A 416 31.83 25.91 14.81
CA ASN A 416 30.54 25.25 14.97
C ASN A 416 29.45 25.78 14.01
N LEU A 417 29.33 27.10 13.82
CA LEU A 417 28.34 27.67 12.89
C LEU A 417 28.61 27.33 11.41
N ALA A 418 29.89 27.26 11.03
CA ALA A 418 30.28 26.90 9.67
C ALA A 418 29.96 25.43 9.39
N GLU A 419 30.14 24.57 10.39
CA GLU A 419 29.84 23.15 10.32
C GLU A 419 28.34 22.86 10.34
N PHE A 420 27.58 23.56 11.19
CA PHE A 420 26.12 23.56 11.15
C PHE A 420 25.61 23.90 9.74
N THR A 421 26.15 24.98 9.14
CA THR A 421 25.81 25.41 7.77
C THR A 421 26.19 24.36 6.73
N ALA A 422 27.28 23.63 6.95
CA ALA A 422 27.78 22.59 6.04
C ALA A 422 27.19 21.19 6.31
N ASN A 423 26.39 21.03 7.36
CA ASN A 423 25.87 19.74 7.82
C ASN A 423 26.95 18.75 8.26
N THR A 424 27.99 19.24 8.92
CA THR A 424 29.10 18.42 9.40
C THR A 424 29.07 18.32 10.93
N ASN A 425 29.76 17.32 11.47
CA ASN A 425 29.84 17.07 12.91
C ASN A 425 30.96 17.92 13.54
N PRO A 426 30.61 18.89 14.41
CA PRO A 426 31.53 19.86 15.01
C PRO A 426 32.42 19.31 16.13
N THR A 427 32.33 18.02 16.38
CA THR A 427 33.13 17.32 17.40
C THR A 427 34.02 16.26 16.77
N ASN A 428 34.04 16.17 15.44
CA ASN A 428 34.80 15.18 14.70
C ASN A 428 35.57 15.82 13.55
N LEU A 429 36.88 15.98 13.77
CA LEU A 429 37.79 16.62 12.82
C LEU A 429 37.87 15.97 11.43
N TYR A 430 37.34 14.75 11.25
CA TYR A 430 37.27 14.08 9.95
C TYR A 430 35.94 14.30 9.22
N SER A 431 35.00 14.97 9.87
CA SER A 431 33.71 15.36 9.34
C SER A 431 33.71 16.87 9.17
N SER A 432 34.26 17.32 8.05
CA SER A 432 34.36 18.73 7.69
C SER A 432 33.82 18.94 6.26
N PRO A 433 33.62 20.19 5.83
CA PRO A 433 33.44 20.51 4.42
C PRO A 433 34.62 19.99 3.57
N ASP A 434 34.35 19.77 2.28
CA ASP A 434 35.34 19.54 1.22
C ASP A 434 35.33 20.79 0.32
N GLN A 435 36.23 21.73 0.58
CA GLN A 435 36.21 23.06 -0.03
C GLN A 435 36.79 23.09 -1.44
N ASP A 436 37.73 22.19 -1.76
CA ASP A 436 38.36 22.12 -3.08
C ASP A 436 37.82 21.01 -3.99
N GLY A 437 36.95 20.14 -3.46
CA GLY A 437 36.08 19.22 -4.18
C GLY A 437 36.79 17.98 -4.67
N ASP A 438 37.85 17.55 -3.99
CA ASP A 438 38.68 16.43 -4.39
C ASP A 438 38.24 15.09 -3.79
N GLY A 439 37.26 15.12 -2.88
CA GLY A 439 36.66 13.98 -2.20
C GLY A 439 37.22 13.70 -0.80
N LEU A 440 38.23 14.44 -0.35
CA LEU A 440 38.75 14.40 1.03
C LEU A 440 38.09 15.51 1.86
N PRO A 441 37.66 15.24 3.11
CA PRO A 441 37.26 16.32 4.01
C PRO A 441 38.47 17.17 4.42
N ASP A 442 38.34 18.50 4.34
CA ASP A 442 39.38 19.46 4.71
C ASP A 442 40.05 19.16 6.08
N GLY A 443 39.26 18.81 7.09
CA GLY A 443 39.71 18.48 8.44
C GLY A 443 40.54 17.19 8.50
N TRP A 444 40.24 16.22 7.64
CA TRP A 444 41.08 15.03 7.45
C TRP A 444 42.44 15.40 6.85
N GLU A 445 42.45 16.29 5.87
CA GLU A 445 43.70 16.77 5.26
C GLU A 445 44.53 17.57 6.27
N ILE A 446 43.89 18.41 7.07
CA ILE A 446 44.53 19.16 8.16
C ILE A 446 45.16 18.21 9.17
N HIS A 447 44.47 17.13 9.55
CA HIS A 447 44.99 16.15 10.50
C HIS A 447 46.29 15.49 10.01
N TYR A 448 46.28 15.00 8.77
CA TYR A 448 47.42 14.23 8.25
C TYR A 448 48.51 15.13 7.68
N PHE A 449 48.18 16.22 7.01
CA PHE A 449 49.09 17.04 6.20
C PHE A 449 49.25 18.48 6.68
N GLY A 450 48.37 18.97 7.56
CA GLY A 450 48.43 20.34 8.09
C GLY A 450 49.74 20.66 8.83
N LEU A 451 50.24 21.88 8.65
CA LEU A 451 51.40 22.39 9.38
C LEU A 451 51.00 23.53 10.34
N ALA A 452 51.83 23.75 11.36
CA ALA A 452 51.55 24.76 12.38
C ALA A 452 51.54 26.19 11.79
N ASN A 453 50.46 26.94 12.06
CA ASN A 453 50.20 28.32 11.62
C ASN A 453 49.91 28.47 10.11
N GLU A 454 49.32 27.46 9.48
CA GLU A 454 48.79 27.57 8.12
C GLU A 454 47.30 27.92 8.12
N SER A 455 46.85 28.58 7.05
CA SER A 455 45.42 28.80 6.80
C SER A 455 44.77 27.58 6.16
N LEU A 456 43.45 27.43 6.29
CA LEU A 456 42.66 26.36 5.67
C LEU A 456 43.04 26.13 4.19
N ALA A 457 43.03 27.19 3.38
CA ALA A 457 43.38 27.13 1.95
C ALA A 457 44.83 26.68 1.66
N GLN A 458 45.73 26.76 2.64
CA GLN A 458 47.08 26.21 2.52
C GLN A 458 47.14 24.74 2.94
N ALA A 459 46.33 24.35 3.93
CA ALA A 459 46.28 22.99 4.45
C ALA A 459 45.68 22.01 3.43
N ILE A 460 44.55 22.37 2.82
CA ILE A 460 43.86 21.55 1.80
C ILE A 460 44.63 21.50 0.47
N ALA A 461 45.51 22.47 0.22
CA ALA A 461 46.33 22.47 -1.00
C ALA A 461 47.56 21.55 -0.95
N HIS A 462 47.82 20.86 0.17
CA HIS A 462 49.01 20.01 0.33
C HIS A 462 48.89 18.67 -0.39
N VAL A 463 47.68 18.17 -0.53
CA VAL A 463 47.38 16.83 -1.04
C VAL A 463 46.20 16.91 -2.01
N ASP A 464 46.00 15.87 -2.81
CA ASP A 464 44.74 15.71 -3.54
C ASP A 464 44.23 14.27 -3.35
N GLY A 465 42.92 14.03 -3.48
CA GLY A 465 42.33 12.70 -3.28
C GLY A 465 42.88 11.61 -4.23
N THR A 466 43.55 11.99 -5.33
CA THR A 466 44.22 11.07 -6.25
C THR A 466 45.70 10.84 -5.95
N ALA A 467 46.27 11.61 -5.01
CA ALA A 467 47.65 11.49 -4.56
C ALA A 467 47.84 10.15 -3.86
N ASP A 468 49.05 9.60 -3.92
CA ASP A 468 49.47 8.36 -3.26
C ASP A 468 50.61 8.76 -2.33
N SER A 469 50.25 9.27 -1.15
CA SER A 469 51.17 10.01 -0.30
C SER A 469 52.26 9.15 0.33
N ASP A 470 52.03 7.85 0.46
CA ASP A 470 53.01 6.89 0.98
C ASP A 470 53.62 5.95 -0.07
N GLY A 471 53.10 5.96 -1.30
CA GLY A 471 53.66 5.25 -2.46
C GLY A 471 53.32 3.76 -2.48
N ASP A 472 52.26 3.32 -1.80
CA ASP A 472 51.80 1.93 -1.78
C ASP A 472 50.89 1.56 -2.96
N GLY A 473 50.47 2.56 -3.74
CA GLY A 473 49.61 2.42 -4.91
C GLY A 473 48.12 2.60 -4.64
N ARG A 474 47.71 2.98 -3.43
CA ARG A 474 46.38 3.54 -3.13
C ARG A 474 46.43 5.05 -3.28
N SER A 475 45.28 5.64 -3.58
CA SER A 475 45.18 7.09 -3.46
C SER A 475 44.69 7.45 -2.06
N ASP A 476 45.02 8.65 -1.61
CA ASP A 476 44.68 9.17 -0.28
C ASP A 476 43.15 9.17 -0.07
N LEU A 477 42.36 9.35 -1.14
CA LEU A 477 40.90 9.16 -1.12
C LEU A 477 40.51 7.71 -0.79
N ILE A 478 41.16 6.71 -1.40
CA ILE A 478 40.91 5.30 -1.08
C ILE A 478 41.23 5.01 0.38
N GLU A 479 42.26 5.66 0.92
CA GLU A 479 42.68 5.49 2.30
C GLU A 479 41.73 6.16 3.28
N TYR A 480 41.25 7.36 2.98
CA TYR A 480 40.17 8.02 3.71
C TYR A 480 38.93 7.11 3.78
N HIS A 481 38.45 6.60 2.65
CA HIS A 481 37.32 5.67 2.60
C HIS A 481 37.58 4.33 3.30
N ALA A 482 38.84 3.91 3.41
CA ALA A 482 39.25 2.69 4.09
C ALA A 482 39.57 2.91 5.58
N GLY A 483 39.61 4.16 6.06
CA GLY A 483 40.08 4.52 7.40
C GLY A 483 41.55 4.15 7.65
N THR A 484 42.37 4.10 6.59
CA THR A 484 43.81 3.81 6.69
C THR A 484 44.63 5.10 6.73
N ASN A 485 45.90 4.99 7.12
CA ASN A 485 46.76 6.15 7.30
C ASN A 485 47.51 6.48 6.00
N PRO A 486 47.26 7.65 5.36
CA PRO A 486 47.81 8.02 4.06
C PRO A 486 49.32 8.29 4.04
N LYS A 487 49.98 8.11 5.18
CA LYS A 487 51.43 8.26 5.33
C LYS A 487 52.10 6.93 5.64
N ALA A 488 51.40 5.81 5.56
CA ALA A 488 51.85 4.52 6.03
C ALA A 488 51.57 3.39 5.02
N ALA A 489 52.57 3.13 4.17
CA ALA A 489 52.43 2.19 3.06
C ALA A 489 51.89 0.80 3.48
N ASP A 490 50.65 0.52 3.07
CA ASP A 490 49.89 -0.70 3.35
C ASP A 490 49.94 -1.64 2.13
N THR A 491 50.52 -2.83 2.30
CA THR A 491 50.67 -3.77 1.17
C THR A 491 49.30 -4.27 0.62
N ALA A 492 48.87 -3.69 -0.52
CA ALA A 492 47.76 -4.06 -1.43
C ALA A 492 46.30 -3.84 -0.94
N PRO A 493 45.33 -3.54 -1.82
CA PRO A 493 43.91 -3.46 -1.44
C PRO A 493 43.39 -4.84 -1.02
N PRO A 494 42.72 -4.97 0.14
CA PRO A 494 42.21 -6.26 0.60
C PRO A 494 41.11 -6.80 -0.31
N THR A 495 40.27 -5.96 -0.93
CA THR A 495 39.13 -6.38 -1.76
C THR A 495 39.37 -6.08 -3.25
N LEU A 496 39.32 -7.12 -4.09
CA LEU A 496 39.59 -7.06 -5.54
C LEU A 496 38.32 -7.04 -6.39
N ALA A 497 37.24 -7.63 -5.89
CA ALA A 497 35.92 -7.56 -6.53
C ALA A 497 34.85 -7.70 -5.45
N TYR A 498 33.79 -6.91 -5.55
CA TYR A 498 32.67 -6.99 -4.62
C TYR A 498 31.36 -6.67 -5.35
N TRP A 499 30.48 -7.67 -5.44
CA TRP A 499 29.17 -7.55 -6.09
C TRP A 499 28.07 -7.70 -5.05
N ARG A 500 27.30 -6.62 -4.86
CA ARG A 500 26.25 -6.50 -3.84
C ARG A 500 24.84 -6.69 -4.37
N PHE A 501 24.63 -6.47 -5.67
CA PHE A 501 23.32 -6.62 -6.32
C PHE A 501 22.26 -5.59 -5.87
N GLU A 502 22.68 -4.33 -5.74
CA GLU A 502 21.83 -3.22 -5.29
C GLU A 502 21.41 -2.26 -6.42
N GLU A 503 21.77 -2.59 -7.67
CA GLU A 503 21.73 -1.63 -8.78
C GLU A 503 20.36 -1.49 -9.45
N LEU A 504 19.46 -2.47 -9.28
CA LEU A 504 18.17 -2.52 -9.96
C LEU A 504 17.02 -2.91 -9.01
N THR A 505 15.83 -2.44 -9.35
CA THR A 505 14.60 -2.78 -8.63
C THR A 505 14.22 -4.24 -8.82
N ALA A 506 13.59 -4.84 -7.80
CA ALA A 506 13.10 -6.20 -7.84
C ALA A 506 12.19 -6.47 -9.07
N GLY A 507 12.40 -7.62 -9.71
CA GLY A 507 11.72 -8.03 -10.94
C GLY A 507 12.45 -7.66 -12.23
N LEU A 508 13.47 -6.80 -12.17
CA LEU A 508 14.33 -6.49 -13.31
C LEU A 508 15.46 -7.53 -13.46
N VAL A 509 16.06 -7.57 -14.66
CA VAL A 509 17.22 -8.42 -14.98
C VAL A 509 18.41 -7.55 -15.40
N PRO A 510 19.66 -7.95 -15.09
CA PRO A 510 20.86 -7.20 -15.46
C PRO A 510 21.21 -7.37 -16.96
N TYR A 511 20.42 -6.77 -17.85
CA TYR A 511 20.57 -6.79 -19.32
C TYR A 511 20.30 -5.39 -19.91
N PRO A 512 20.99 -4.92 -20.98
CA PRO A 512 21.80 -5.62 -22.01
C PRO A 512 23.20 -6.07 -21.57
N GLN A 513 23.88 -6.86 -22.42
CA GLN A 513 25.27 -7.33 -22.23
C GLN A 513 26.28 -6.17 -22.30
N VAL A 514 26.27 -5.29 -21.31
CA VAL A 514 27.18 -4.15 -21.18
C VAL A 514 27.90 -4.21 -19.84
N ALA A 515 29.20 -3.87 -19.83
CA ALA A 515 29.95 -3.75 -18.59
C ALA A 515 29.25 -2.73 -17.68
N GLY A 516 28.93 -3.15 -16.46
CA GLY A 516 28.15 -2.37 -15.49
C GLY A 516 26.70 -2.81 -15.30
N ALA A 517 26.27 -3.90 -15.92
CA ALA A 517 24.94 -4.49 -15.67
C ALA A 517 24.80 -5.03 -14.23
N VAL A 518 25.91 -5.46 -13.63
CA VAL A 518 26.08 -5.73 -12.20
C VAL A 518 27.40 -5.08 -11.78
N LYS A 519 27.39 -4.22 -10.75
CA LYS A 519 28.51 -3.32 -10.45
C LYS A 519 29.49 -3.96 -9.48
N ASP A 520 30.78 -3.79 -9.78
CA ASP A 520 31.87 -4.04 -8.84
C ASP A 520 32.05 -2.80 -7.96
N VAL A 521 31.53 -2.87 -6.74
CA VAL A 521 31.61 -1.75 -5.79
C VAL A 521 33.01 -1.60 -5.17
N SER A 522 33.94 -2.51 -5.45
CA SER A 522 35.33 -2.35 -5.04
C SER A 522 36.07 -1.26 -5.82
N GLY A 523 35.50 -0.78 -6.93
CA GLY A 523 36.14 0.18 -7.84
C GLY A 523 37.23 -0.43 -8.74
N SER A 524 37.51 -1.74 -8.62
CA SER A 524 38.58 -2.42 -9.37
C SER A 524 38.22 -2.77 -10.82
N GLY A 525 37.04 -2.37 -11.30
CA GLY A 525 36.62 -2.52 -12.69
C GLY A 525 36.22 -3.94 -13.09
N ASN A 526 35.77 -4.78 -12.14
CA ASN A 526 35.34 -6.16 -12.39
C ASN A 526 33.81 -6.29 -12.51
N ASP A 527 33.14 -5.27 -13.07
CA ASP A 527 31.71 -5.31 -13.37
C ASP A 527 31.33 -6.58 -14.13
N MET A 528 30.17 -7.16 -13.81
CA MET A 528 29.67 -8.37 -14.45
C MET A 528 28.65 -8.10 -15.54
N ILE A 529 28.51 -9.07 -16.45
CA ILE A 529 27.59 -9.06 -17.58
C ILE A 529 26.78 -10.37 -17.64
N THR A 530 25.64 -10.33 -18.34
CA THR A 530 24.88 -11.53 -18.72
C THR A 530 24.88 -11.72 -20.24
N TYR A 531 24.68 -12.94 -20.72
CA TYR A 531 24.66 -13.25 -22.15
C TYR A 531 23.38 -12.73 -22.85
N ALA A 532 22.22 -12.96 -22.25
CA ALA A 532 20.91 -12.57 -22.77
C ALA A 532 19.93 -12.34 -21.62
N ASP A 533 18.88 -11.57 -21.86
CA ASP A 533 17.79 -11.30 -20.92
C ASP A 533 17.15 -12.59 -20.38
N TYR A 534 16.95 -13.59 -21.23
CA TYR A 534 16.35 -14.86 -20.82
C TYR A 534 17.31 -15.78 -20.05
N THR A 535 18.61 -15.51 -19.97
CA THR A 535 19.58 -16.28 -19.12
C THR A 535 20.06 -15.47 -17.93
N ALA A 536 19.44 -14.31 -17.69
CA ALA A 536 19.84 -13.39 -16.65
C ALA A 536 19.07 -13.70 -15.35
N PRO A 537 19.74 -13.71 -14.20
CA PRO A 537 19.04 -13.79 -12.93
C PRO A 537 18.16 -12.55 -12.70
N THR A 538 17.15 -12.67 -11.85
CA THR A 538 16.20 -11.59 -11.57
C THR A 538 16.48 -10.96 -10.21
N TYR A 539 16.50 -9.63 -10.12
CA TYR A 539 16.63 -8.92 -8.84
C TYR A 539 15.43 -9.19 -7.94
N THR A 540 15.66 -9.36 -6.65
CA THR A 540 14.59 -9.60 -5.65
C THR A 540 14.88 -8.85 -4.36
N THR A 541 13.86 -8.59 -3.56
CA THR A 541 14.00 -7.94 -2.24
C THR A 541 14.40 -8.91 -1.12
N ARG A 542 14.71 -10.17 -1.43
CA ARG A 542 15.14 -11.14 -0.43
C ARG A 542 16.63 -10.99 -0.21
N ALA A 543 17.02 -10.19 0.77
CA ALA A 543 18.41 -10.02 1.18
C ALA A 543 18.82 -11.03 2.27
N ALA A 544 20.13 -11.27 2.43
CA ALA A 544 20.65 -12.13 3.48
C ALA A 544 20.44 -11.57 4.89
N ASP A 545 20.62 -10.26 5.03
CA ASP A 545 20.40 -9.43 6.21
C ASP A 545 19.93 -8.05 5.73
N TRP A 546 19.29 -7.22 6.58
CA TRP A 546 18.79 -5.89 6.19
C TRP A 546 19.93 -4.87 5.99
N THR A 547 21.04 -5.10 6.66
CA THR A 547 22.31 -4.39 6.52
C THR A 547 23.41 -5.43 6.41
N VAL A 548 24.40 -5.20 5.55
CA VAL A 548 25.58 -6.06 5.49
C VAL A 548 26.33 -5.98 6.82
N PRO A 549 26.45 -7.07 7.60
CA PRO A 549 26.93 -7.00 8.98
C PRO A 549 28.31 -6.35 9.17
N ASN A 550 29.21 -6.51 8.19
CA ASN A 550 30.58 -5.99 8.28
C ASN A 550 30.70 -4.54 7.78
N THR A 551 29.93 -4.14 6.77
CA THR A 551 30.04 -2.80 6.15
C THR A 551 28.92 -1.85 6.56
N ARG A 552 27.89 -2.34 7.26
CA ARG A 552 26.64 -1.65 7.59
C ARG A 552 25.86 -1.10 6.40
N ALA A 553 26.34 -1.33 5.18
CA ALA A 553 25.68 -0.87 3.99
C ALA A 553 24.28 -1.50 3.92
N MET A 554 23.28 -0.69 3.59
CA MET A 554 21.91 -1.19 3.42
C MET A 554 21.91 -2.31 2.39
N ASN A 555 21.34 -3.45 2.76
CA ASN A 555 21.20 -4.59 1.87
C ASN A 555 19.71 -4.74 1.51
N ARG A 556 19.36 -4.32 0.30
CA ARG A 556 17.97 -4.17 -0.14
C ARG A 556 17.60 -5.20 -1.21
N ALA A 557 18.59 -5.81 -1.86
CA ALA A 557 18.34 -6.69 -2.99
C ALA A 557 19.36 -7.83 -3.11
N SER A 558 18.93 -8.89 -3.78
CA SER A 558 19.77 -10.02 -4.20
C SER A 558 19.40 -10.49 -5.59
N LEU A 559 20.21 -11.38 -6.17
CA LEU A 559 19.90 -11.99 -7.46
C LEU A 559 19.33 -13.40 -7.29
N ASN A 560 18.17 -13.64 -7.91
CA ASN A 560 17.54 -14.95 -7.98
C ASN A 560 17.88 -15.67 -9.28
N PHE A 561 18.46 -16.86 -9.16
CA PHE A 561 18.93 -17.72 -10.26
C PHE A 561 17.95 -18.85 -10.58
N THR A 562 16.68 -18.71 -10.19
CA THR A 562 15.66 -19.75 -10.46
C THR A 562 15.15 -19.61 -11.88
N ALA A 563 15.68 -20.46 -12.77
CA ALA A 563 15.30 -20.45 -14.18
C ALA A 563 13.78 -20.53 -14.40
N VAL A 564 13.22 -19.58 -15.15
CA VAL A 564 11.79 -19.51 -15.48
C VAL A 564 11.40 -20.67 -16.41
N ALA A 565 10.29 -21.34 -16.10
CA ALA A 565 9.79 -22.46 -16.89
C ALA A 565 9.52 -22.04 -18.36
N GLY A 566 10.24 -22.65 -19.31
CA GLY A 566 10.12 -22.37 -20.74
C GLY A 566 11.35 -21.72 -21.40
N ASN A 567 12.38 -21.38 -20.63
CA ASN A 567 13.65 -20.90 -21.16
C ASN A 567 14.39 -21.99 -21.99
N ARG A 568 15.05 -21.58 -23.07
CA ARG A 568 15.77 -22.47 -24.01
C ARG A 568 17.09 -23.00 -23.44
N TYR A 569 17.64 -22.34 -22.43
CA TYR A 569 18.81 -22.77 -21.67
C TYR A 569 18.41 -23.04 -20.21
N THR A 570 19.03 -24.03 -19.58
CA THR A 570 18.64 -24.58 -18.28
C THR A 570 19.30 -23.89 -17.08
N CYS A 571 19.91 -22.71 -17.28
CA CYS A 571 20.69 -22.02 -16.25
C CYS A 571 20.62 -20.50 -16.41
N ASP A 572 20.46 -19.79 -15.30
CA ASP A 572 20.71 -18.36 -15.20
C ASP A 572 22.13 -18.15 -14.65
N ASN A 573 22.90 -17.21 -15.19
CA ASN A 573 24.22 -16.87 -14.69
C ASN A 573 24.64 -15.43 -15.06
N ILE A 574 25.67 -14.95 -14.36
CA ILE A 574 26.40 -13.71 -14.67
C ILE A 574 27.90 -13.99 -14.60
N TYR A 575 28.68 -13.23 -15.36
CA TYR A 575 30.12 -13.47 -15.47
C TYR A 575 30.90 -12.19 -15.75
N THR A 576 32.18 -12.19 -15.37
CA THR A 576 33.09 -11.09 -15.72
C THR A 576 33.39 -11.08 -17.22
N PRO A 577 33.34 -9.91 -17.90
CA PRO A 577 33.72 -9.81 -19.31
C PRO A 577 35.21 -10.15 -19.51
N GLY A 578 35.62 -10.52 -20.72
CA GLY A 578 37.02 -10.88 -21.01
C GLY A 578 38.04 -9.75 -20.79
N THR A 579 37.57 -8.52 -20.59
CA THR A 579 38.37 -7.33 -20.26
C THR A 579 38.54 -7.10 -18.75
N ALA A 580 37.83 -7.85 -17.89
CA ALA A 580 37.91 -7.66 -16.45
C ALA A 580 39.32 -8.01 -15.91
N PRO A 581 39.97 -7.11 -15.15
CA PRO A 581 41.33 -7.31 -14.65
C PRO A 581 41.52 -8.64 -13.90
N ILE A 582 40.55 -9.01 -13.05
CA ILE A 582 40.61 -10.20 -12.19
C ILE A 582 40.70 -11.53 -12.95
N ASN A 583 40.37 -11.58 -14.25
CA ASN A 583 40.40 -12.82 -15.04
C ASN A 583 41.81 -13.38 -15.27
N THR A 584 42.81 -12.50 -15.26
CA THR A 584 44.22 -12.84 -15.53
C THR A 584 45.10 -12.85 -14.29
N MET A 585 44.53 -12.51 -13.13
CA MET A 585 45.27 -12.46 -11.87
C MET A 585 45.71 -13.86 -11.42
N VAL A 586 46.92 -13.91 -10.87
CA VAL A 586 47.47 -15.07 -10.17
C VAL A 586 47.58 -14.68 -8.70
N PHE A 587 46.91 -15.45 -7.84
CA PHE A 587 46.84 -15.14 -6.42
C PHE A 587 47.97 -15.86 -5.66
N SER A 588 48.72 -15.11 -4.84
CA SER A 588 49.64 -15.67 -3.84
C SER A 588 48.91 -16.07 -2.55
N ALA A 589 47.79 -15.41 -2.28
CA ALA A 589 46.76 -15.72 -1.30
C ALA A 589 45.45 -15.02 -1.74
N TYR A 590 44.29 -15.48 -1.27
CA TYR A 590 43.00 -14.81 -1.51
C TYR A 590 41.89 -15.36 -0.60
N THR A 591 40.81 -14.60 -0.48
CA THR A 591 39.57 -15.02 0.19
C THR A 591 38.39 -14.84 -0.76
N VAL A 592 37.48 -15.81 -0.82
CA VAL A 592 36.22 -15.72 -1.58
C VAL A 592 35.04 -15.90 -0.64
N GLU A 593 34.08 -14.99 -0.70
CA GLU A 593 32.91 -14.95 0.17
C GLU A 593 31.63 -14.88 -0.66
N ALA A 594 30.57 -15.52 -0.16
CA ALA A 594 29.24 -15.46 -0.77
C ALA A 594 28.14 -15.77 0.26
N SER A 595 27.06 -15.00 0.22
CA SER A 595 25.80 -15.32 0.89
C SER A 595 24.84 -16.01 -0.09
N PHE A 596 24.14 -17.04 0.38
CA PHE A 596 23.29 -17.86 -0.49
C PHE A 596 22.08 -18.43 0.24
N ARG A 597 20.98 -18.56 -0.50
CA ARG A 597 19.72 -19.18 -0.08
C ARG A 597 19.18 -20.05 -1.19
N THR A 598 19.46 -21.35 -1.12
CA THR A 598 18.98 -22.30 -2.12
C THR A 598 17.53 -22.70 -1.86
N THR A 599 16.74 -22.89 -2.92
CA THR A 599 15.39 -23.48 -2.85
C THR A 599 15.37 -24.94 -3.31
N LEU A 600 16.51 -25.47 -3.77
CA LEU A 600 16.64 -26.82 -4.30
C LEU A 600 17.65 -27.62 -3.46
N THR A 601 17.34 -28.88 -3.21
CA THR A 601 18.19 -29.79 -2.42
C THR A 601 18.30 -31.14 -3.11
N GLY A 602 19.39 -31.88 -2.83
CA GLY A 602 19.61 -33.22 -3.36
C GLY A 602 20.33 -33.25 -4.71
N THR A 603 20.81 -32.10 -5.20
CA THR A 603 21.56 -31.97 -6.46
C THR A 603 22.75 -31.03 -6.28
N ALA A 604 23.75 -31.17 -7.15
CA ALA A 604 24.88 -30.26 -7.18
C ALA A 604 24.46 -28.88 -7.74
N GLN A 605 24.97 -27.80 -7.14
CA GLN A 605 24.65 -26.41 -7.50
C GLN A 605 25.88 -25.52 -7.30
N GLY A 606 26.23 -24.67 -8.26
CA GLY A 606 27.41 -23.82 -8.25
C GLY A 606 27.09 -22.40 -7.78
N ILE A 607 27.76 -21.91 -6.74
CA ILE A 607 27.56 -20.55 -6.22
C ILE A 607 28.44 -19.57 -6.99
N ILE A 608 29.76 -19.77 -6.94
CA ILE A 608 30.76 -18.98 -7.68
C ILE A 608 31.93 -19.86 -8.10
N GLY A 609 32.44 -19.66 -9.32
CA GLY A 609 33.58 -20.40 -9.84
C GLY A 609 34.46 -19.58 -10.78
N LYS A 610 35.71 -20.02 -10.95
CA LYS A 610 36.63 -19.49 -11.95
C LYS A 610 36.70 -20.43 -13.13
N GLY A 611 36.41 -19.96 -14.34
CA GLY A 611 36.53 -20.76 -15.56
C GLY A 611 37.97 -21.23 -15.81
N GLY A 612 38.11 -22.43 -16.38
CA GLY A 612 39.40 -23.04 -16.73
C GLY A 612 39.48 -24.52 -16.37
N ASN A 613 40.55 -25.20 -16.82
CA ASN A 613 40.86 -26.58 -16.46
C ASN A 613 42.39 -26.80 -16.37
N PRO A 614 43.05 -26.19 -15.37
CA PRO A 614 44.52 -26.20 -15.23
C PRO A 614 45.14 -27.60 -15.13
N THR A 615 44.40 -28.62 -14.69
CA THR A 615 44.91 -29.99 -14.58
C THR A 615 44.83 -30.79 -15.87
N GLY A 616 44.07 -30.30 -16.86
CA GLY A 616 43.80 -31.01 -18.11
C GLY A 616 42.92 -32.26 -17.95
N ALA A 617 42.24 -32.42 -16.80
CA ALA A 617 41.34 -33.55 -16.54
C ALA A 617 40.18 -33.60 -17.54
N THR A 618 39.76 -34.80 -17.95
CA THR A 618 38.70 -34.97 -18.96
C THR A 618 37.28 -35.11 -18.38
N ALA A 619 37.16 -35.56 -17.11
CA ALA A 619 35.98 -35.48 -16.24
C ALA A 619 36.27 -36.14 -14.85
N PRO A 620 35.74 -35.62 -13.72
CA PRO A 620 35.12 -34.30 -13.59
C PRO A 620 36.15 -33.19 -13.85
N TYR A 621 35.71 -32.09 -14.46
CA TYR A 621 36.61 -30.98 -14.77
C TYR A 621 37.02 -30.23 -13.51
N GLN A 622 38.28 -29.82 -13.43
CA GLN A 622 38.86 -29.20 -12.23
C GLN A 622 39.18 -27.74 -12.51
N ALA A 623 38.21 -26.88 -12.22
CA ALA A 623 38.36 -25.44 -12.32
C ALA A 623 39.39 -24.89 -11.30
N PRO A 624 40.06 -23.76 -11.60
CA PRO A 624 40.97 -23.12 -10.64
C PRO A 624 40.35 -22.86 -9.27
N PHE A 625 39.05 -22.53 -9.23
CA PHE A 625 38.28 -22.33 -8.00
C PHE A 625 36.81 -22.68 -8.21
N THR A 626 36.17 -23.31 -7.22
CA THR A 626 34.73 -23.54 -7.15
C THR A 626 34.22 -23.44 -5.71
N LEU A 627 33.13 -22.73 -5.51
CA LEU A 627 32.29 -22.81 -4.31
C LEU A 627 30.91 -23.34 -4.73
N LYS A 628 30.52 -24.51 -4.20
CA LYS A 628 29.33 -25.24 -4.68
C LYS A 628 28.63 -25.99 -3.56
N LEU A 629 27.38 -26.39 -3.79
CA LEU A 629 26.65 -27.39 -3.03
C LEU A 629 26.79 -28.75 -3.71
N ASN A 630 27.00 -29.82 -2.95
CA ASN A 630 26.95 -31.19 -3.48
C ASN A 630 25.56 -31.82 -3.30
N ALA A 631 25.36 -33.02 -3.86
CA ALA A 631 24.08 -33.74 -3.77
C ALA A 631 23.65 -34.13 -2.34
N ALA A 632 24.55 -34.01 -1.35
CA ALA A 632 24.24 -34.18 0.07
C ALA A 632 23.91 -32.85 0.78
N ASN A 633 23.71 -31.77 0.01
CA ASN A 633 23.51 -30.39 0.47
C ASN A 633 24.62 -29.90 1.42
N LYS A 634 25.87 -30.27 1.13
CA LYS A 634 27.04 -29.70 1.81
C LYS A 634 27.68 -28.65 0.91
N VAL A 635 28.12 -27.55 1.51
CA VAL A 635 29.04 -26.60 0.87
C VAL A 635 30.38 -27.28 0.64
N VAL A 636 30.93 -27.11 -0.56
CA VAL A 636 32.23 -27.64 -1.01
C VAL A 636 33.04 -26.49 -1.58
N ALA A 637 34.20 -26.22 -0.97
CA ALA A 637 35.22 -25.34 -1.51
C ALA A 637 36.25 -26.19 -2.25
N GLY A 638 36.43 -25.94 -3.55
CA GLY A 638 37.38 -26.65 -4.40
C GLY A 638 38.34 -25.68 -5.10
N MET A 639 39.59 -26.09 -5.29
CA MET A 639 40.59 -25.29 -6.02
C MET A 639 41.68 -26.18 -6.63
N VAL A 640 42.48 -25.61 -7.54
CA VAL A 640 43.69 -26.23 -8.10
C VAL A 640 44.92 -25.42 -7.73
N ASP A 641 45.92 -26.07 -7.13
CA ASP A 641 47.10 -25.39 -6.58
C ASP A 641 48.17 -25.08 -7.64
N ALA A 642 49.30 -24.49 -7.20
CA ALA A 642 50.41 -24.16 -8.09
C ALA A 642 51.13 -25.39 -8.65
N ALA A 643 50.93 -26.58 -8.06
CA ALA A 643 51.42 -27.88 -8.48
C ALA A 643 50.37 -28.67 -9.32
N PRO A 644 49.50 -27.94 -10.03
CA PRO A 644 48.19 -28.36 -10.56
C PRO A 644 47.47 -29.55 -9.90
N ALA A 645 47.46 -29.64 -8.56
CA ALA A 645 46.68 -30.63 -7.83
C ALA A 645 45.33 -30.04 -7.38
N ALA A 646 44.25 -30.81 -7.56
CA ALA A 646 42.92 -30.42 -7.11
C ALA A 646 42.70 -30.78 -5.64
N HIS A 647 42.15 -29.84 -4.88
CA HIS A 647 41.84 -29.97 -3.46
C HIS A 647 40.41 -29.57 -3.20
N GLU A 648 39.74 -30.26 -2.27
CA GLU A 648 38.39 -29.91 -1.83
C GLU A 648 38.27 -29.99 -0.31
N VAL A 649 37.50 -29.07 0.26
CA VAL A 649 37.03 -29.11 1.64
C VAL A 649 35.51 -29.14 1.62
N VAL A 650 34.92 -30.08 2.34
CA VAL A 650 33.46 -30.27 2.43
C VAL A 650 32.99 -29.87 3.82
N SER A 651 31.92 -29.10 3.89
CA SER A 651 31.31 -28.70 5.15
C SER A 651 30.80 -29.88 5.98
N THR A 652 30.88 -29.76 7.29
CA THR A 652 30.33 -30.69 8.28
C THR A 652 28.83 -30.52 8.44
N ARG A 653 28.28 -29.32 8.18
CA ARG A 653 26.85 -28.98 8.31
C ARG A 653 26.10 -29.06 6.99
N THR A 654 24.82 -29.43 7.06
CA THR A 654 23.94 -29.60 5.88
C THR A 654 23.09 -28.36 5.69
N ILE A 655 23.01 -27.89 4.45
CA ILE A 655 22.22 -26.74 4.05
C ILE A 655 20.75 -27.12 3.97
N SER A 656 19.91 -26.29 4.59
CA SER A 656 18.46 -26.39 4.51
C SER A 656 17.92 -25.44 3.44
N ALA A 657 16.95 -25.92 2.65
CA ALA A 657 16.31 -25.08 1.64
C ALA A 657 15.57 -23.90 2.28
N GLY A 658 15.65 -22.73 1.66
CA GLY A 658 14.92 -21.53 2.04
C GLY A 658 15.53 -20.71 3.19
N SER A 659 16.69 -21.11 3.72
CA SER A 659 17.42 -20.34 4.74
C SER A 659 18.71 -19.74 4.16
N TRP A 660 19.12 -18.58 4.70
CA TRP A 660 20.37 -17.91 4.33
C TRP A 660 21.57 -18.53 5.03
N TYR A 661 22.64 -18.69 4.28
CA TYR A 661 23.96 -19.08 4.78
C TYR A 661 25.00 -18.15 4.15
N SER A 662 26.10 -17.93 4.85
CA SER A 662 27.25 -17.20 4.29
C SER A 662 28.48 -18.09 4.39
N ALA A 663 29.20 -18.26 3.29
CA ALA A 663 30.42 -19.05 3.23
C ALA A 663 31.61 -18.15 2.93
N ALA A 664 32.75 -18.46 3.56
CA ALA A 664 34.04 -17.83 3.27
C ALA A 664 35.09 -18.92 3.01
N VAL A 665 35.89 -18.74 1.97
CA VAL A 665 36.97 -19.66 1.59
C VAL A 665 38.28 -18.89 1.63
N THR A 666 39.13 -19.20 2.59
CA THR A 666 40.45 -18.56 2.74
C THR A 666 41.53 -19.47 2.16
N ILE A 667 42.38 -18.93 1.30
CA ILE A 667 43.41 -19.68 0.57
C ILE A 667 44.75 -18.95 0.72
N SER A 668 45.69 -19.59 1.40
CA SER A 668 47.08 -19.12 1.53
C SER A 668 48.01 -19.89 0.59
N ALA A 669 49.31 -19.67 0.69
CA ALA A 669 50.29 -20.50 -0.01
C ALA A 669 50.22 -21.99 0.39
N ASP A 670 49.77 -22.31 1.60
CA ASP A 670 49.91 -23.65 2.17
C ASP A 670 48.57 -24.26 2.64
N THR A 671 47.49 -23.48 2.70
CA THR A 671 46.22 -23.93 3.29
C THR A 671 45.00 -23.42 2.53
N LEU A 672 44.06 -24.34 2.29
CA LEU A 672 42.67 -24.07 1.89
C LEU A 672 41.77 -24.32 3.10
N SER A 673 40.94 -23.35 3.50
CA SER A 673 39.96 -23.50 4.57
C SER A 673 38.56 -23.06 4.14
N LEU A 674 37.54 -23.79 4.60
CA LEU A 674 36.13 -23.45 4.39
C LEU A 674 35.50 -23.04 5.73
N TRP A 675 34.87 -21.88 5.74
CA TRP A 675 34.11 -21.33 6.85
C TRP A 675 32.65 -21.17 6.45
N LEU A 676 31.74 -21.37 7.40
CA LEU A 676 30.31 -21.27 7.16
C LEU A 676 29.62 -20.57 8.34
N LYS A 677 28.70 -19.65 8.05
CA LYS A 677 27.74 -19.07 8.99
C LYS A 677 26.36 -19.59 8.60
N ALA A 678 25.74 -20.34 9.50
CA ALA A 678 24.39 -20.89 9.34
C ALA A 678 23.34 -19.93 9.95
N PRO A 679 22.04 -20.12 9.63
CA PRO A 679 20.98 -19.37 10.30
C PRO A 679 21.07 -19.50 11.81
N GLY A 680 21.10 -18.37 12.52
CA GLY A 680 21.22 -18.30 13.98
C GLY A 680 22.64 -18.43 14.54
N ASP A 681 23.67 -18.57 13.70
CA ASP A 681 25.06 -18.45 14.17
C ASP A 681 25.43 -16.98 14.40
N ASN A 682 26.10 -16.71 15.51
CA ASN A 682 26.65 -15.38 15.81
C ASN A 682 27.98 -15.09 15.07
N ALA A 683 28.64 -16.13 14.55
CA ALA A 683 29.93 -16.01 13.86
C ALA A 683 30.15 -17.16 12.87
N TYR A 684 31.10 -16.98 11.95
CA TYR A 684 31.52 -18.07 11.06
C TYR A 684 32.20 -19.20 11.84
N VAL A 685 31.88 -20.43 11.45
CA VAL A 685 32.49 -21.65 11.98
C VAL A 685 33.42 -22.23 10.94
N LEU A 686 34.65 -22.57 11.34
CA LEU A 686 35.57 -23.34 10.50
C LEU A 686 35.02 -24.75 10.29
N GLU A 687 34.68 -25.07 9.05
CA GLU A 687 34.15 -26.39 8.67
C GLU A 687 35.25 -27.42 8.38
N GLY A 688 36.40 -26.94 7.90
CA GLY A 688 37.55 -27.79 7.61
C GLY A 688 38.66 -27.07 6.87
N SER A 689 39.82 -27.71 6.81
CA SER A 689 40.99 -27.23 6.08
C SER A 689 41.76 -28.40 5.46
N THR A 690 42.50 -28.12 4.39
CA THR A 690 43.47 -29.05 3.79
C THR A 690 44.75 -28.32 3.39
N THR A 691 45.86 -29.05 3.38
CA THR A 691 47.15 -28.53 2.93
C THR A 691 47.20 -28.47 1.40
N ILE A 692 47.74 -27.38 0.86
CA ILE A 692 47.92 -27.16 -0.58
C ILE A 692 49.36 -26.72 -0.87
N SER A 693 49.76 -26.70 -2.14
CA SER A 693 51.08 -26.20 -2.57
C SER A 693 50.92 -25.02 -3.53
N GLY A 694 50.80 -23.82 -2.97
CA GLY A 694 50.54 -22.55 -3.65
C GLY A 694 49.04 -22.27 -3.80
N ALA A 695 48.64 -21.02 -3.60
CA ALA A 695 47.23 -20.63 -3.56
C ALA A 695 46.49 -20.79 -4.91
N PHE A 696 47.21 -20.72 -6.03
CA PHE A 696 46.60 -20.67 -7.35
C PHE A 696 47.49 -21.29 -8.44
N PRO A 697 46.92 -21.74 -9.57
CA PRO A 697 47.73 -22.25 -10.68
C PRO A 697 48.67 -21.17 -11.21
N THR A 698 49.92 -21.54 -11.49
CA THR A 698 50.96 -20.62 -11.99
C THR A 698 50.67 -20.09 -13.40
N THR A 699 49.78 -20.74 -14.14
CA THR A 699 49.26 -20.27 -15.43
C THR A 699 47.74 -20.37 -15.43
N VAL A 700 47.07 -19.25 -15.70
CA VAL A 700 45.61 -19.21 -15.84
C VAL A 700 45.19 -18.75 -17.22
N ALA A 701 44.18 -19.42 -17.78
CA ALA A 701 43.52 -18.94 -18.98
C ALA A 701 42.79 -17.63 -18.68
N ASN A 702 42.73 -16.72 -19.66
CA ASN A 702 41.84 -15.55 -19.60
C ASN A 702 40.38 -16.05 -19.70
N ALA A 703 39.85 -16.48 -18.57
CA ALA A 703 38.53 -17.07 -18.40
C ALA A 703 37.80 -16.36 -17.26
N SER A 704 36.49 -16.22 -17.39
CA SER A 704 35.67 -15.44 -16.48
C SER A 704 35.54 -16.07 -15.09
N TRP A 705 35.31 -15.22 -14.10
CA TRP A 705 34.61 -15.59 -12.88
C TRP A 705 33.11 -15.60 -13.16
N VAL A 706 32.41 -16.60 -12.63
CA VAL A 706 31.00 -16.85 -12.93
C VAL A 706 30.24 -17.09 -11.64
N ILE A 707 29.07 -16.48 -11.53
CA ILE A 707 28.13 -16.63 -10.41
C ILE A 707 26.87 -17.34 -10.91
N GLY A 708 26.38 -18.27 -10.10
CA GLY A 708 25.24 -19.15 -10.43
C GLY A 708 25.65 -20.47 -11.11
N GLN A 709 26.95 -20.69 -11.33
CA GLN A 709 27.49 -21.89 -11.97
C GLN A 709 29.00 -22.09 -11.72
N THR A 710 29.46 -23.35 -11.65
CA THR A 710 30.91 -23.66 -11.46
C THR A 710 31.52 -24.68 -12.42
N GLU A 711 30.76 -25.59 -13.05
CA GLU A 711 31.34 -26.65 -13.87
C GLU A 711 31.72 -26.18 -15.29
N TYR A 712 33.01 -26.32 -15.64
CA TYR A 712 33.61 -25.85 -16.89
C TYR A 712 34.17 -27.01 -17.74
N ASN A 713 33.69 -27.22 -18.96
CA ASN A 713 34.13 -28.35 -19.81
C ASN A 713 35.43 -28.12 -20.59
N ALA A 714 35.95 -29.21 -21.15
CA ALA A 714 37.15 -29.21 -22.00
C ALA A 714 37.02 -28.35 -23.28
N ALA A 715 35.80 -28.00 -23.70
CA ALA A 715 35.56 -27.11 -24.84
C ALA A 715 35.59 -25.62 -24.47
N GLY A 716 35.86 -25.29 -23.20
CA GLY A 716 35.94 -23.92 -22.73
C GLY A 716 34.60 -23.31 -22.36
N ASN A 717 33.56 -24.13 -22.12
CA ASN A 717 32.21 -23.67 -21.85
C ASN A 717 31.69 -24.25 -20.54
N PHE A 718 30.88 -23.48 -19.82
CA PHE A 718 30.14 -24.02 -18.68
C PHE A 718 29.03 -24.97 -19.15
N THR A 719 28.80 -26.06 -18.41
CA THR A 719 28.05 -27.24 -18.89
C THR A 719 26.56 -27.23 -18.62
N GLY A 720 26.11 -26.43 -17.66
CA GLY A 720 24.71 -26.30 -17.22
C GLY A 720 24.25 -27.39 -16.25
N PHE A 721 25.13 -28.29 -15.78
CA PHE A 721 24.76 -29.41 -14.90
C PHE A 721 24.68 -29.06 -13.41
N ASP A 722 25.26 -27.93 -13.02
CA ASP A 722 25.34 -27.45 -11.63
C ASP A 722 24.73 -26.05 -11.47
N SER A 723 23.66 -25.71 -12.20
CA SER A 723 23.00 -24.41 -12.05
C SER A 723 22.55 -24.17 -10.60
N PHE A 724 22.81 -22.97 -10.07
CA PHE A 724 22.23 -22.58 -8.79
C PHE A 724 20.72 -22.39 -8.92
N THR A 725 19.96 -22.77 -7.89
CA THR A 725 18.52 -22.50 -7.81
C THR A 725 18.21 -21.87 -6.45
N GLY A 726 17.96 -20.57 -6.45
CA GLY A 726 17.74 -19.78 -5.25
C GLY A 726 18.25 -18.35 -5.39
N ASP A 727 18.50 -17.71 -4.25
CA ASP A 727 19.01 -16.34 -4.14
C ASP A 727 20.52 -16.36 -3.80
N LEU A 728 21.32 -15.52 -4.46
CA LEU A 728 22.73 -15.26 -4.15
C LEU A 728 22.94 -13.78 -3.86
N ASP A 729 23.81 -13.51 -2.89
CA ASP A 729 24.00 -12.18 -2.34
C ASP A 729 25.45 -11.98 -1.83
N GLU A 730 25.89 -10.73 -1.71
CA GLU A 730 27.13 -10.33 -1.03
C GLU A 730 28.37 -11.15 -1.43
N ILE A 731 28.74 -11.10 -2.72
CA ILE A 731 29.87 -11.89 -3.26
C ILE A 731 31.13 -11.04 -3.33
N ARG A 732 32.17 -11.43 -2.57
CA ARG A 732 33.43 -10.68 -2.44
C ARG A 732 34.65 -11.57 -2.71
N ILE A 733 35.64 -11.02 -3.43
CA ILE A 733 36.96 -11.63 -3.63
C ILE A 733 38.02 -10.67 -3.10
N SER A 734 38.88 -11.18 -2.24
CA SER A 734 39.92 -10.42 -1.55
C SER A 734 41.31 -10.95 -1.89
N SER A 735 42.31 -10.06 -1.99
CA SER A 735 43.69 -10.37 -2.42
C SER A 735 44.56 -11.07 -1.36
N ARG A 736 44.02 -11.27 -0.15
CA ARG A 736 44.69 -11.88 0.99
C ARG A 736 43.80 -12.86 1.73
N VAL A 737 44.39 -13.61 2.65
CA VAL A 737 43.65 -14.30 3.69
C VAL A 737 43.08 -13.25 4.65
N LEU A 738 41.76 -13.22 4.76
CA LEU A 738 41.04 -12.43 5.76
C LEU A 738 40.93 -13.22 7.07
N ASP A 739 40.99 -12.53 8.19
CA ASP A 739 40.59 -13.09 9.47
C ASP A 739 39.06 -13.24 9.53
N ALA A 740 38.57 -14.16 10.36
CA ALA A 740 37.13 -14.43 10.45
C ALA A 740 36.30 -13.21 10.92
N SER A 741 36.92 -12.30 11.67
CA SER A 741 36.33 -11.01 12.07
C SER A 741 36.14 -10.04 10.89
N GLU A 742 36.85 -10.26 9.78
CA GLU A 742 36.80 -9.42 8.59
C GLU A 742 35.84 -9.97 7.52
N PHE A 743 35.19 -11.11 7.76
CA PHE A 743 34.24 -11.68 6.81
C PHE A 743 32.97 -10.84 6.69
N ILE A 744 32.34 -10.86 5.52
CA ILE A 744 31.27 -9.93 5.14
C ILE A 744 29.99 -10.08 5.97
N ALA A 745 29.67 -11.31 6.40
CA ALA A 745 28.50 -11.60 7.25
C ALA A 745 28.86 -11.72 8.74
N THR A 746 30.07 -11.33 9.13
CA THR A 746 30.43 -11.14 10.53
C THR A 746 29.96 -9.77 10.94
N THR A 747 29.16 -9.67 12.00
CA THR A 747 28.92 -8.41 12.68
C THR A 747 30.28 -7.91 13.16
N ARG A 748 30.82 -6.87 12.54
CA ARG A 748 31.87 -6.11 13.21
C ARG A 748 31.25 -5.59 14.49
N PHE A 749 31.86 -5.90 15.62
CA PHE A 749 31.58 -5.17 16.85
C PHE A 749 31.59 -3.68 16.48
N THR A 750 30.51 -3.06 16.90
CA THR A 750 30.02 -1.74 16.56
C THR A 750 31.20 -0.76 16.49
N GLU A 751 31.31 0.00 15.41
CA GLU A 751 31.84 1.36 15.57
C GLU A 751 30.99 1.98 16.68
N GLY A 752 31.61 2.29 17.82
CA GLY A 752 30.95 2.68 19.07
C GLY A 752 30.50 1.53 19.99
N ASP A 753 31.28 0.47 20.19
CA ASP A 753 31.19 -0.53 21.30
C ASP A 753 32.63 -0.87 21.70
N SER A 754 33.21 -0.03 22.55
CA SER A 754 34.62 0.01 22.91
C SER A 754 35.03 -1.13 23.83
N ASP A 755 34.09 -1.72 24.57
CA ASP A 755 34.36 -2.82 25.49
C ASP A 755 33.98 -4.20 24.92
N GLY A 756 33.27 -4.22 23.77
CA GLY A 756 33.03 -5.37 22.92
C GLY A 756 32.05 -6.36 23.52
N ASP A 757 31.17 -5.91 24.41
CA ASP A 757 30.28 -6.77 25.14
C ASP A 757 28.92 -7.01 24.44
N GLY A 758 28.62 -6.21 23.41
CA GLY A 758 27.41 -6.30 22.59
C GLY A 758 26.35 -5.26 22.92
N LEU A 759 26.64 -4.31 23.80
CA LEU A 759 25.91 -3.06 23.99
C LEU A 759 26.65 -1.91 23.28
N PRO A 760 25.97 -0.98 22.58
CA PRO A 760 26.68 0.15 21.97
C PRO A 760 27.09 1.22 23.00
N ASP A 761 28.31 1.74 22.90
CA ASP A 761 28.87 2.84 23.71
C ASP A 761 27.93 4.04 23.80
N ALA A 762 27.30 4.41 22.67
CA ALA A 762 26.38 5.54 22.62
C ALA A 762 25.12 5.27 23.45
N TRP A 763 24.60 4.04 23.41
CA TRP A 763 23.45 3.62 24.19
C TRP A 763 23.82 3.50 25.67
N GLU A 764 24.95 2.88 25.99
CA GLU A 764 25.43 2.75 27.36
C GLU A 764 25.77 4.10 28.00
N THR A 765 26.40 5.01 27.23
CA THR A 765 26.69 6.37 27.69
C THR A 765 25.41 7.16 27.89
N ALA A 766 24.42 7.02 27.00
CA ALA A 766 23.13 7.71 27.14
C ALA A 766 22.36 7.27 28.40
N TYR A 767 22.35 5.98 28.72
CA TYR A 767 21.53 5.46 29.82
C TYR A 767 22.28 5.24 31.15
N PHE A 768 23.58 4.97 31.11
CA PHE A 768 24.39 4.67 32.30
C PHE A 768 25.55 5.66 32.52
N GLY A 769 25.94 6.42 31.50
CA GLY A 769 27.05 7.37 31.55
C GLY A 769 28.44 6.73 31.61
N ASN A 770 28.55 5.43 31.36
CA ASN A 770 29.78 4.64 31.30
C ASN A 770 29.53 3.32 30.55
N LEU A 771 30.61 2.58 30.28
CA LEU A 771 30.62 1.31 29.54
C LEU A 771 30.79 0.09 30.46
N ASP A 772 30.41 0.18 31.75
CA ASP A 772 30.64 -0.92 32.70
C ASP A 772 29.45 -1.90 32.75
N GLN A 773 28.37 -1.62 32.02
CA GLN A 773 27.15 -2.43 32.08
C GLN A 773 27.24 -3.59 31.12
N ILE A 774 26.98 -4.80 31.61
CA ILE A 774 27.03 -5.99 30.77
C ILE A 774 25.66 -6.31 30.14
N PRO A 775 25.58 -6.97 28.97
CA PRO A 775 24.34 -7.32 28.29
C PRO A 775 23.37 -8.14 29.15
N GLY A 776 23.90 -8.98 30.04
CA GLY A 776 23.11 -9.79 30.98
C GLY A 776 22.83 -9.11 32.32
N GLY A 777 23.18 -7.83 32.47
CA GLY A 777 22.86 -7.00 33.64
C GLY A 777 21.39 -6.58 33.63
N ASP A 778 20.89 -6.13 34.78
CA ASP A 778 19.52 -5.63 34.99
C ASP A 778 19.69 -4.40 35.91
N TYR A 779 19.97 -3.25 35.27
CA TYR A 779 20.49 -2.07 35.96
C TYR A 779 19.47 -1.48 36.95
N ASP A 780 18.22 -1.38 36.54
CA ASP A 780 17.13 -0.84 37.35
C ASP A 780 16.37 -1.89 38.20
N ARG A 781 16.68 -3.18 38.00
CA ARG A 781 16.17 -4.33 38.76
C ARG A 781 14.70 -4.64 38.53
N ASP A 782 14.22 -4.41 37.32
CA ASP A 782 12.85 -4.72 36.92
C ASP A 782 12.65 -6.17 36.46
N GLY A 783 13.75 -6.88 36.22
CA GLY A 783 13.80 -8.28 35.78
C GLY A 783 14.03 -8.48 34.29
N THR A 784 14.25 -7.40 33.53
CA THR A 784 14.66 -7.39 32.12
C THR A 784 16.18 -7.21 32.04
N ASP A 785 16.84 -7.87 31.08
CA ASP A 785 18.28 -7.66 30.88
C ASP A 785 18.59 -6.54 29.88
N ASN A 786 19.71 -5.86 30.08
CA ASN A 786 20.16 -4.71 29.28
C ASN A 786 20.14 -5.00 27.77
N LEU A 787 20.49 -6.21 27.36
CA LEU A 787 20.49 -6.61 25.94
C LEU A 787 19.08 -6.71 25.37
N THR A 788 18.14 -7.25 26.15
CA THR A 788 16.72 -7.31 25.79
C THR A 788 16.14 -5.90 25.70
N GLU A 789 16.53 -5.01 26.61
CA GLU A 789 16.08 -3.62 26.62
C GLU A 789 16.57 -2.87 25.38
N TYR A 790 17.87 -2.94 25.10
CA TYR A 790 18.45 -2.38 23.88
C TYR A 790 17.74 -2.88 22.61
N ARG A 791 17.55 -4.19 22.50
CA ARG A 791 16.93 -4.81 21.31
C ARG A 791 15.47 -4.44 21.11
N LEU A 792 14.74 -4.22 22.19
CA LEU A 792 13.30 -3.90 22.15
C LEU A 792 13.02 -2.40 22.26
N GLY A 793 14.05 -1.56 22.32
CA GLY A 793 13.91 -0.11 22.46
C GLY A 793 13.33 0.29 23.83
N MET A 794 13.60 -0.49 24.87
CA MET A 794 13.20 -0.18 26.24
C MET A 794 14.24 0.73 26.92
N ILE A 795 13.87 1.25 28.09
CA ILE A 795 14.66 2.22 28.84
C ILE A 795 15.32 1.50 30.02
N PRO A 796 16.63 1.20 29.98
CA PRO A 796 17.30 0.31 30.94
C PRO A 796 17.56 0.92 32.32
N ASN A 797 17.18 2.18 32.52
CA ASN A 797 17.31 2.89 33.79
C ASN A 797 15.95 3.35 34.36
N ASP A 798 14.85 2.85 33.80
CA ASP A 798 13.49 3.08 34.27
C ASP A 798 12.82 1.74 34.59
N GLY A 799 12.75 1.39 35.88
CA GLY A 799 12.20 0.10 36.31
C GLY A 799 10.69 -0.09 36.10
N THR A 800 10.04 0.80 35.34
CA THR A 800 8.72 0.58 34.76
C THR A 800 8.76 0.02 33.33
N SER A 801 9.90 0.11 32.64
CA SER A 801 10.16 -0.23 31.23
C SER A 801 10.50 -1.72 31.02
N ARG A 802 9.70 -2.61 31.60
CA ARG A 802 10.03 -4.04 31.66
C ARG A 802 9.43 -4.89 30.53
N PHE A 803 10.15 -5.92 30.12
CA PHE A 803 9.62 -6.95 29.22
C PHE A 803 8.57 -7.83 29.93
N MET A 804 7.30 -7.64 29.59
CA MET A 804 6.18 -8.27 30.25
C MET A 804 5.04 -8.58 29.28
N ALA A 805 4.49 -9.79 29.38
CA ALA A 805 3.24 -10.15 28.72
C ALA A 805 2.03 -9.77 29.58
N LEU A 806 1.17 -8.92 29.03
CA LEU A 806 -0.05 -8.42 29.66
C LEU A 806 -1.29 -9.02 28.99
N LEU A 807 -2.33 -9.28 29.78
CA LEU A 807 -3.61 -9.78 29.27
C LEU A 807 -4.51 -8.60 28.89
N SER A 808 -4.98 -8.53 27.65
CA SER A 808 -5.99 -7.55 27.19
C SER A 808 -6.81 -8.12 26.04
N GLY A 809 -8.09 -7.72 25.93
CA GLY A 809 -8.95 -8.10 24.80
C GLY A 809 -9.15 -9.62 24.57
N GLY A 810 -8.88 -10.46 25.58
CA GLY A 810 -8.93 -11.92 25.44
C GLY A 810 -7.67 -12.56 24.84
N GLY A 811 -6.64 -11.76 24.54
CA GLY A 811 -5.31 -12.21 24.15
C GLY A 811 -4.23 -11.69 25.09
N ILE A 812 -2.97 -11.90 24.71
CA ILE A 812 -1.80 -11.36 25.39
C ILE A 812 -1.08 -10.38 24.47
N TYR A 813 -0.51 -9.32 25.03
CA TYR A 813 0.37 -8.41 24.32
C TYR A 813 1.63 -8.13 25.13
N TRP A 814 2.71 -7.76 24.46
CA TRP A 814 4.02 -7.45 25.07
C TRP A 814 4.76 -6.42 24.21
N THR A 815 5.67 -5.67 24.82
CA THR A 815 6.58 -4.76 24.11
C THR A 815 7.44 -5.53 23.11
N SER A 816 7.58 -5.00 21.91
CA SER A 816 8.15 -5.68 20.75
C SER A 816 8.86 -4.68 19.84
N ALA A 817 9.74 -5.20 18.98
CA ALA A 817 10.34 -4.46 17.87
C ALA A 817 10.27 -5.28 16.57
N ALA A 818 10.18 -4.58 15.44
CA ALA A 818 10.20 -5.21 14.12
C ALA A 818 11.55 -5.92 13.88
N GLY A 819 11.51 -7.06 13.20
CA GLY A 819 12.72 -7.87 12.92
C GLY A 819 13.01 -8.97 13.96
N PHE A 820 12.40 -8.92 15.14
CA PHE A 820 12.48 -10.00 16.13
C PHE A 820 11.37 -11.03 15.97
N THR A 821 11.54 -12.21 16.58
CA THR A 821 10.47 -13.19 16.69
C THR A 821 10.25 -13.61 18.15
N PHE A 822 9.01 -13.92 18.49
CA PHE A 822 8.60 -14.26 19.84
C PHE A 822 7.95 -15.62 19.88
N THR A 823 8.38 -16.46 20.80
CA THR A 823 7.77 -17.77 21.03
C THR A 823 6.75 -17.66 22.14
N VAL A 824 5.47 -17.88 21.80
CA VAL A 824 4.38 -17.92 22.77
C VAL A 824 4.23 -19.36 23.28
N GLN A 825 4.34 -19.53 24.59
CA GLN A 825 4.15 -20.81 25.25
C GLN A 825 2.96 -20.79 26.21
N ARG A 826 2.32 -21.94 26.34
CA ARG A 826 1.15 -22.16 27.20
C ARG A 826 1.37 -23.34 28.13
N SER A 827 0.82 -23.24 29.35
CA SER A 827 0.72 -24.37 30.26
C SER A 827 -0.53 -24.29 31.14
N THR A 828 -1.05 -25.42 31.61
CA THR A 828 -2.12 -25.46 32.63
C THR A 828 -1.56 -25.50 34.06
N THR A 829 -0.23 -25.59 34.23
CA THR A 829 0.46 -25.59 35.53
C THR A 829 1.77 -24.82 35.43
N LEU A 830 2.37 -24.44 36.56
CA LEU A 830 3.71 -23.82 36.61
C LEU A 830 4.85 -24.85 36.76
N ALA A 831 4.58 -26.15 36.57
CA ALA A 831 5.59 -27.19 36.73
C ALA A 831 6.68 -27.09 35.65
N ALA A 832 7.93 -27.36 36.02
CA ALA A 832 9.01 -27.43 35.04
C ALA A 832 8.70 -28.52 34.00
N GLY A 833 8.83 -28.19 32.71
CA GLY A 833 8.54 -29.09 31.59
C GLY A 833 7.07 -29.17 31.15
N SER A 834 6.14 -28.44 31.77
CA SER A 834 4.72 -28.44 31.35
C SER A 834 4.36 -27.41 30.26
N TRP A 835 5.33 -26.63 29.80
CA TRP A 835 5.13 -25.56 28.81
C TRP A 835 5.17 -26.10 27.38
N GLN A 836 4.20 -25.71 26.57
CA GLN A 836 4.12 -26.06 25.15
C GLN A 836 4.14 -24.79 24.30
N THR A 837 4.98 -24.76 23.27
CA THR A 837 4.92 -23.71 22.25
C THR A 837 3.63 -23.82 21.46
N ILE A 838 2.88 -22.71 21.39
CA ILE A 838 1.61 -22.63 20.66
C ILE A 838 1.68 -21.69 19.44
N ALA A 839 2.65 -20.76 19.42
CA ALA A 839 2.91 -19.91 18.28
C ALA A 839 4.35 -19.39 18.27
N VAL A 840 4.81 -19.01 17.07
CA VAL A 840 5.95 -18.11 16.85
C VAL A 840 5.37 -16.91 16.13
N VAL A 841 5.55 -15.72 16.70
CA VAL A 841 4.94 -14.47 16.25
C VAL A 841 6.06 -13.52 15.83
N ALA A 842 5.94 -12.91 14.65
CA ALA A 842 6.87 -11.87 14.23
C ALA A 842 6.61 -10.60 15.07
N GLY A 843 7.69 -9.93 15.46
CA GLY A 843 7.60 -8.68 16.19
C GLY A 843 7.11 -7.55 15.31
N GLU A 844 6.27 -6.70 15.89
CA GLU A 844 5.86 -5.41 15.35
C GLU A 844 6.55 -4.29 16.15
N ALA A 845 6.63 -3.08 15.59
CA ALA A 845 7.18 -1.94 16.31
C ALA A 845 6.30 -1.56 17.51
N GLY A 846 6.92 -1.28 18.65
CA GLY A 846 6.24 -0.92 19.89
C GLY A 846 5.71 -2.12 20.66
N ALA A 847 4.63 -2.75 20.19
CA ALA A 847 4.02 -3.89 20.88
C ALA A 847 3.44 -4.92 19.91
N THR A 848 3.41 -6.19 20.33
CA THR A 848 2.82 -7.29 19.57
C THR A 848 1.69 -7.93 20.36
N PHE A 849 0.59 -8.23 19.67
CA PHE A 849 -0.58 -8.90 20.24
C PHE A 849 -0.74 -10.32 19.68
N TYR A 850 -1.12 -11.26 20.54
CA TYR A 850 -1.44 -12.64 20.16
C TYR A 850 -2.69 -13.14 20.88
N MET A 851 -3.60 -13.74 20.09
CA MET A 851 -4.78 -14.43 20.58
C MET A 851 -4.60 -15.94 20.41
N ASP A 852 -4.70 -16.69 21.50
CA ASP A 852 -4.72 -18.16 21.46
C ASP A 852 -6.03 -18.64 20.81
N PRO A 853 -6.00 -19.30 19.64
CA PRO A 853 -7.21 -19.71 18.93
C PRO A 853 -7.90 -20.92 19.59
N GLU A 854 -7.20 -21.67 20.45
CA GLU A 854 -7.73 -22.88 21.10
C GLU A 854 -7.38 -22.92 22.60
N PRO A 855 -7.83 -21.95 23.42
CA PRO A 855 -7.50 -21.90 24.83
C PRO A 855 -8.14 -23.07 25.60
N PRO A 856 -7.42 -23.74 26.51
CA PRO A 856 -7.94 -24.87 27.25
C PRO A 856 -9.04 -24.44 28.23
N ALA A 857 -9.99 -25.34 28.49
CA ALA A 857 -11.08 -25.08 29.43
C ALA A 857 -10.53 -24.85 30.85
N GLY A 858 -10.83 -23.68 31.42
CA GLY A 858 -10.38 -23.30 32.77
C GLY A 858 -9.33 -22.18 32.74
N LYS A 859 -8.26 -22.34 33.53
CA LYS A 859 -7.15 -21.38 33.59
C LYS A 859 -5.92 -21.95 32.88
N ALA A 860 -5.23 -21.08 32.15
CA ALA A 860 -3.92 -21.35 31.58
C ALA A 860 -2.93 -20.23 31.95
N PHE A 861 -1.66 -20.57 31.92
CA PHE A 861 -0.53 -19.66 32.04
C PHE A 861 0.09 -19.49 30.66
N TYR A 862 0.48 -18.26 30.36
CA TYR A 862 1.19 -17.90 29.14
C TYR A 862 2.54 -17.29 29.50
N ARG A 863 3.54 -17.51 28.66
CA ARG A 863 4.81 -16.78 28.69
C ARG A 863 5.27 -16.55 27.27
N VAL A 864 5.98 -15.44 27.10
CA VAL A 864 6.57 -15.01 25.83
C VAL A 864 8.07 -15.09 25.98
N ILE A 865 8.74 -15.61 24.96
CA ILE A 865 10.20 -15.71 24.91
C ILE A 865 10.67 -14.93 23.70
N LEU A 866 11.51 -13.92 23.92
CA LEU A 866 12.25 -13.26 22.85
C LEU A 866 13.24 -14.26 22.25
N ASN A 867 13.16 -14.47 20.93
CA ASN A 867 14.18 -15.20 20.20
C ASN A 867 15.17 -14.17 19.63
N PRO A 868 16.49 -14.35 19.86
CA PRO A 868 17.51 -13.45 19.34
C PRO A 868 17.59 -13.43 17.81
#